data_AF-A0A2D5ZG17-F1
#
_entry.id   AF-A0A2D5ZG17-F1
#
_cell.length_a   1.000
_cell.length_b   1.000
_cell.length_c   1.000
_cell.angle_alpha   90.00
_cell.angle_beta   90.00
_cell.angle_gamma   90.00
#
_symmetry.space_group_name_H-M   'P 1'
#
loop_
_entity.id
_entity.type
_entity.pdbx_description
1 polymer ?
#
loop_
_entity_poly.entity_id
_entity_poly.type
_entity_poly.pdbx_seq_one_letter_code
_entity_poly.pdbx_strand_id
1 'polypeptide(L)'
;MGTGKGRGHRFDRFAHARGAPRFDALEPRHLLSGVHFDLPEYDVPAGSTFDVQVLIDLDDVTPGDQVPPPGLFSAGIRLTFDDANALVAGAEAVALPVDLDENGLGGPALVEVGPGFAGFAAAIGFSATEGYMQTLLATITLTDRGSAPYPINLELFFDPPTDNFLDFDGTALDGTLALGSAIVRPDVPEIVLDDTAIAVDEGGAGIVNVTLSSAPFSVLNLGVAPGPGADPDLRSVSDTLTFTPDDWDQPHPWIIEADEDDDTEDGSTVFTISAPGLQPVQLTATERDDDVQDLLVSATDLASAESDSTSFTVRLAARPTAAVEVRIEKRAGDDPDLNADTALLTFTPDDWDQPRTVVVTGSADADDADGTARFDVASDGLDGRTVTVTEIDDDEQALVVSPTTLTVGEGQSEIVFVRLATQPPGDVTVQIARQSGDEGLSSAVDSVLLGAANWDQPQPVSILAAEDDDTQDGTATFTFSAPDLPQRNVNVTVGDNDQQRLIVSPSLLAVAEDGTAPLSIVLAARPQDDVIVQVERRSGDADVSVTGTPITFTANNWFTAQTVDVQAARDDDGVDGIATLAVIAESVDDVLVVVNEVDDGLPPEIADQGFAVTDGSAAGTVVGTVDATDPDAGDVVTFDIAAGNDAGAFDIDPDGTLRLVDPDALAEVGLVTLTVRATDAAGLFSEAAVTIEIFDGVLKDVFDDLVGYDLTGAVTVVQGDDPSNRVAQMTEQSDAAIARLVDLPDDADRLSLDYLFSNRGDGDALSITIDDIEVFRRVGIDFAGEDLLSTGPIDVAAFAGSAVTLEVRLETTGAPGAQLQIDNLEITSQPILTLPLAAGRRVMFTDGDGTDVTLSLSKGDGTLTVAGENLATIEERRATTIAGDDIEIVGIDLAGETERGVLQFRGRGGDGRIGLRGAINVDGALNALRAGMVVFEHVIVTIGGPLTKLEAERLDHVRLFVNDAAGARPLRMKFDEAQQLHVASTVAMDLKADRLAGGSLDAPWFGRLQVREDASFSLFATGEGAPRDVAVRQGRFGRLVDGDWQVEGGAGAITADEIEQWTARFTGPVTSLKARRHVRDVDLEADSVRSVAAGTDMTATTIDLTRDFNPDRPRDVAVRDLRAGDAMENVLVTARSGIRSLQAGRMEDTVVRVGVADTVPVGQSPVGPQDFVTAAQISSVRLRGTGEPGPWMRNVNLAATAIGRITTGFADAAAASTFTAGAFQGLSYRDAEGRRGFNRRSDVLTVVGDHLVDPGLLVRVV
;
A
#
# COMPACT_ATOMS: atom_id res chain seq x y z
N MET A 1 -24.38 -67.13 -6.57
CA MET A 1 -22.99 -67.59 -6.37
C MET A 1 -22.13 -66.41 -6.77
N GLY A 2 -21.71 -65.55 -5.85
CA GLY A 2 -20.57 -65.75 -4.93
C GLY A 2 -19.32 -65.19 -5.63
N THR A 3 -18.43 -64.37 -5.07
CA THR A 3 -18.04 -63.98 -3.70
C THR A 3 -16.86 -63.00 -3.92
N GLY A 4 -16.49 -62.00 -3.11
CA GLY A 4 -16.92 -61.52 -1.80
C GLY A 4 -15.74 -60.84 -1.08
N LYS A 5 -16.08 -59.90 -0.18
CA LYS A 5 -15.37 -59.41 1.04
C LYS A 5 -14.09 -58.57 0.85
N GLY A 6 -13.85 -57.48 1.58
CA GLY A 6 -14.59 -56.81 2.67
C GLY A 6 -13.64 -55.92 3.49
N ARG A 7 -13.79 -54.59 3.40
CA ARG A 7 -14.23 -53.62 4.43
C ARG A 7 -13.62 -53.74 5.83
N GLY A 8 -12.89 -52.70 6.20
CA GLY A 8 -12.87 -52.14 7.56
C GLY A 8 -14.13 -51.30 7.83
N HIS A 9 -14.54 -51.27 9.09
CA HIS A 9 -15.54 -50.33 9.61
C HIS A 9 -15.13 -49.95 11.03
N ARG A 10 -15.02 -48.62 11.25
CA ARG A 10 -15.44 -47.98 12.49
C ARG A 10 -16.97 -48.10 12.60
N PHE A 11 -17.50 -48.16 13.82
CA PHE A 11 -18.35 -47.11 14.40
C PHE A 11 -19.13 -47.62 15.62
N ASP A 12 -19.27 -46.71 16.59
CA ASP A 12 -20.44 -46.53 17.48
C ASP A 12 -20.64 -47.53 18.64
N ARG A 13 -21.04 -47.13 19.85
CA ARG A 13 -21.92 -46.01 20.17
C ARG A 13 -22.06 -45.80 21.70
N PHE A 14 -22.50 -44.59 22.02
CA PHE A 14 -23.37 -44.17 23.13
C PHE A 14 -22.81 -43.85 24.54
N ALA A 15 -22.74 -42.54 24.73
CA ALA A 15 -22.96 -41.73 25.93
C ALA A 15 -23.96 -42.24 26.99
N HIS A 16 -23.68 -41.99 28.27
CA HIS A 16 -24.36 -40.98 29.09
C HIS A 16 -23.83 -40.91 30.53
N ALA A 17 -23.82 -39.69 31.07
CA ALA A 17 -24.01 -39.29 32.47
C ALA A 17 -22.79 -38.70 33.23
N ARG A 18 -22.78 -37.35 33.22
CA ARG A 18 -22.66 -36.42 34.36
C ARG A 18 -21.77 -36.80 35.55
N GLY A 19 -20.78 -35.94 35.77
CA GLY A 19 -20.29 -35.57 37.10
C GLY A 19 -19.11 -36.39 37.59
N ALA A 20 -17.91 -36.10 37.08
CA ALA A 20 -16.66 -36.48 37.73
C ALA A 20 -16.01 -35.20 38.31
N PRO A 21 -15.44 -35.28 39.52
CA PRO A 21 -15.13 -34.12 40.34
C PRO A 21 -13.94 -33.34 39.79
N ARG A 22 -13.93 -32.03 40.06
CA ARG A 22 -12.71 -31.23 40.09
C ARG A 22 -11.67 -32.02 40.89
N PHE A 23 -10.61 -32.46 40.24
CA PHE A 23 -9.36 -32.68 40.95
C PHE A 23 -8.81 -31.28 41.19
N ASP A 24 -9.26 -30.69 42.29
CA ASP A 24 -8.50 -29.61 42.92
C ASP A 24 -7.07 -30.10 43.07
N ALA A 25 -6.14 -29.24 42.69
CA ALA A 25 -4.72 -29.39 42.91
C ALA A 25 -4.49 -29.94 44.32
N LEU A 26 -4.10 -31.21 44.39
CA LEU A 26 -3.38 -31.69 45.55
C LEU A 26 -2.02 -31.03 45.44
N GLU A 27 -1.85 -29.95 46.21
CA GLU A 27 -0.55 -29.39 46.55
C GLU A 27 0.46 -30.52 46.77
N PRO A 28 1.64 -30.49 46.12
CA PRO A 28 2.76 -31.27 46.60
C PRO A 28 3.13 -30.70 47.96
N ARG A 29 2.78 -31.46 49.00
CA ARG A 29 3.33 -31.28 50.33
C ARG A 29 4.86 -31.35 50.25
N HIS A 30 5.52 -30.28 50.69
CA HIS A 30 6.91 -30.18 51.17
C HIS A 30 7.78 -31.43 50.93
N LEU A 31 8.60 -31.39 49.88
CA LEU A 31 9.79 -32.23 49.73
C LEU A 31 10.86 -31.49 48.89
N LEU A 32 11.74 -30.77 49.61
CA LEU A 32 13.17 -30.51 49.36
C LEU A 32 13.57 -29.47 48.29
N SER A 33 14.17 -28.36 48.77
CA SER A 33 14.93 -27.35 48.03
C SER A 33 15.82 -27.98 46.94
N GLY A 34 15.63 -27.62 45.66
CA GLY A 34 16.41 -28.15 44.51
C GLY A 34 17.25 -27.07 43.82
N VAL A 35 18.35 -27.49 43.18
CA VAL A 35 19.18 -26.61 42.32
C VAL A 35 18.87 -26.90 40.85
N HIS A 36 18.50 -25.89 40.08
CA HIS A 36 18.00 -26.05 38.70
C HIS A 36 18.53 -24.96 37.76
N PHE A 37 18.30 -25.15 36.46
CA PHE A 37 18.57 -24.15 35.42
C PHE A 37 17.40 -23.18 35.28
N ASP A 38 17.65 -21.94 34.83
CA ASP A 38 16.60 -20.97 34.52
C ASP A 38 15.64 -21.44 33.42
N LEU A 39 16.13 -22.21 32.45
CA LEU A 39 15.33 -22.78 31.37
C LEU A 39 15.50 -24.30 31.27
N PRO A 40 14.43 -25.03 30.90
CA PRO A 40 14.53 -26.46 30.61
C PRO A 40 15.15 -26.75 29.22
N GLU A 41 15.16 -25.76 28.33
CA GLU A 41 15.64 -25.86 26.94
C GLU A 41 16.23 -24.50 26.50
N TYR A 42 17.35 -24.53 25.77
CA TYR A 42 18.04 -23.36 25.21
C TYR A 42 18.16 -23.52 23.69
N ASP A 43 17.52 -22.63 22.94
CA ASP A 43 17.68 -22.53 21.48
C ASP A 43 18.81 -21.54 21.18
N VAL A 44 19.86 -22.02 20.50
CA VAL A 44 21.09 -21.26 20.30
C VAL A 44 21.51 -21.30 18.83
N PRO A 45 21.90 -20.17 18.23
CA PRO A 45 22.57 -20.19 16.94
C PRO A 45 23.82 -21.07 17.01
N ALA A 46 24.02 -21.96 16.03
CA ALA A 46 25.14 -22.90 16.08
C ALA A 46 26.47 -22.16 16.18
N GLY A 47 27.31 -22.51 17.17
CA GLY A 47 28.60 -21.86 17.40
C GLY A 47 28.58 -20.60 18.28
N SER A 48 27.40 -20.09 18.66
CA SER A 48 27.26 -18.89 19.49
C SER A 48 27.57 -19.11 20.97
N THR A 49 27.83 -18.02 21.71
CA THR A 49 27.89 -18.03 23.17
C THR A 49 26.52 -17.78 23.78
N PHE A 50 26.17 -18.52 24.83
CA PHE A 50 24.93 -18.36 25.57
C PHE A 50 25.17 -18.54 27.07
N ASP A 51 24.37 -17.86 27.87
CA ASP A 51 24.43 -17.93 29.33
C ASP A 51 23.38 -18.91 29.86
N VAL A 52 23.76 -19.66 30.87
CA VAL A 52 22.84 -20.47 31.67
C VAL A 52 22.93 -20.06 33.13
N GLN A 53 21.78 -19.87 33.77
CA GLN A 53 21.73 -19.49 35.18
C GLN A 53 21.43 -20.70 36.04
N VAL A 54 22.17 -20.83 37.14
CA VAL A 54 21.98 -21.87 38.15
C VAL A 54 21.26 -21.27 39.34
N LEU A 55 20.06 -21.79 39.65
CA LEU A 55 19.14 -21.27 40.65
C LEU A 55 18.90 -22.26 41.80
N ILE A 56 18.55 -21.78 42.99
CA ILE A 56 18.13 -22.61 44.13
C ILE A 56 16.72 -22.25 44.64
N ASP A 57 15.87 -23.26 44.85
CA ASP A 57 14.55 -23.08 45.47
C ASP A 57 14.67 -22.89 46.99
N LEU A 58 14.33 -21.69 47.46
CA LEU A 58 14.15 -21.39 48.89
C LEU A 58 12.64 -21.42 49.20
N ASP A 59 12.17 -22.38 50.00
CA ASP A 59 10.74 -22.56 50.31
C ASP A 59 10.07 -21.25 50.80
N ASP A 60 8.81 -21.02 50.37
CA ASP A 60 7.89 -19.87 50.61
C ASP A 60 7.81 -19.35 52.07
N VAL A 61 8.87 -18.75 52.58
CA VAL A 61 8.88 -18.00 53.84
C VAL A 61 9.63 -16.69 53.63
N THR A 62 9.13 -15.64 54.28
CA THR A 62 9.57 -14.23 54.22
C THR A 62 11.08 -14.07 53.92
N PRO A 63 11.46 -13.25 52.92
CA PRO A 63 12.87 -12.93 52.64
C PRO A 63 13.58 -12.50 53.93
N GLY A 64 14.60 -13.26 54.34
CA GLY A 64 15.40 -12.98 55.55
C GLY A 64 15.40 -14.05 56.64
N ASP A 65 14.54 -15.09 56.58
CA ASP A 65 14.36 -16.01 57.72
C ASP A 65 15.03 -17.40 57.60
N GLN A 66 15.67 -17.80 56.49
CA GLN A 66 16.39 -19.09 56.38
C GLN A 66 17.73 -18.97 55.63
N VAL A 67 18.81 -19.49 56.25
CA VAL A 67 20.13 -19.71 55.62
C VAL A 67 20.07 -21.00 54.78
N PRO A 68 20.69 -21.10 53.59
CA PRO A 68 20.78 -22.34 52.83
C PRO A 68 21.36 -23.49 53.70
N PRO A 69 21.03 -24.76 53.42
CA PRO A 69 21.52 -25.89 54.23
C PRO A 69 23.04 -25.81 54.42
N PRO A 70 23.55 -25.85 55.67
CA PRO A 70 24.99 -25.83 55.93
C PRO A 70 25.65 -26.98 55.16
N GLY A 71 26.49 -26.65 54.16
CA GLY A 71 27.19 -27.63 53.36
C GLY A 71 27.10 -27.46 51.84
N LEU A 72 26.06 -26.82 51.28
CA LEU A 72 25.88 -26.67 49.82
C LEU A 72 27.05 -25.93 49.16
N PHE A 73 27.42 -24.77 49.71
CA PHE A 73 28.54 -23.99 49.21
C PHE A 73 29.89 -24.69 49.44
N SER A 74 30.00 -25.58 50.45
CA SER A 74 31.23 -26.35 50.70
C SER A 74 31.40 -27.57 49.78
N ALA A 75 30.30 -28.16 49.28
CA ALA A 75 30.32 -29.24 48.31
C ALA A 75 30.41 -28.74 46.85
N GLY A 76 29.89 -27.52 46.59
CA GLY A 76 29.92 -26.85 45.30
C GLY A 76 28.99 -27.45 44.24
N ILE A 77 28.70 -26.67 43.19
CA ILE A 77 27.86 -27.06 42.05
C ILE A 77 28.70 -27.08 40.77
N ARG A 78 28.49 -28.10 39.95
CA ARG A 78 29.18 -28.30 38.67
C ARG A 78 28.19 -28.55 37.55
N LEU A 79 28.32 -27.78 36.49
CA LEU A 79 27.67 -28.00 35.20
C LEU A 79 28.51 -28.96 34.36
N THR A 80 27.89 -29.95 33.72
CA THR A 80 28.54 -30.95 32.85
C THR A 80 27.90 -31.06 31.47
N PHE A 81 28.72 -31.31 30.45
CA PHE A 81 28.34 -31.46 29.03
C PHE A 81 29.40 -32.28 28.26
N ASP A 82 29.08 -32.69 27.03
CA ASP A 82 30.03 -33.30 26.10
C ASP A 82 30.93 -32.21 25.48
N ASP A 83 32.25 -32.37 25.57
CA ASP A 83 33.24 -31.38 25.13
C ASP A 83 33.31 -31.23 23.60
N ALA A 84 32.72 -32.17 22.85
CA ALA A 84 32.48 -32.03 21.42
C ALA A 84 31.36 -31.04 21.09
N ASN A 85 30.39 -30.85 22.00
CA ASN A 85 29.18 -30.08 21.75
C ASN A 85 29.16 -28.70 22.41
N ALA A 86 29.99 -28.46 23.44
CA ALA A 86 30.11 -27.14 24.05
C ALA A 86 31.52 -26.88 24.61
N LEU A 87 31.85 -25.61 24.80
CA LEU A 87 33.08 -25.16 25.46
C LEU A 87 32.76 -24.07 26.48
N VAL A 88 33.53 -24.03 27.58
CA VAL A 88 33.59 -22.86 28.48
C VAL A 88 34.99 -22.26 28.38
N ALA A 89 35.09 -20.97 28.06
CA ALA A 89 36.34 -20.33 27.63
C ALA A 89 37.40 -20.21 28.74
N GLY A 90 36.99 -20.12 30.01
CA GLY A 90 37.89 -20.00 31.16
C GLY A 90 37.13 -19.74 32.46
N ALA A 91 37.84 -19.56 33.58
CA ALA A 91 37.21 -19.33 34.89
C ALA A 91 36.37 -18.04 34.95
N GLU A 92 36.66 -17.06 34.10
CA GLU A 92 35.89 -15.81 33.96
C GLU A 92 34.48 -16.02 33.41
N ALA A 93 34.23 -17.15 32.73
CA ALA A 93 32.92 -17.52 32.21
C ALA A 93 31.97 -18.09 33.28
N VAL A 94 32.40 -18.15 34.55
CA VAL A 94 31.55 -18.47 35.70
C VAL A 94 31.42 -17.21 36.55
N ALA A 95 30.33 -16.47 36.35
CA ALA A 95 30.04 -15.25 37.08
C ALA A 95 29.20 -15.58 38.33
N LEU A 96 29.72 -15.20 39.51
CA LEU A 96 29.00 -15.33 40.78
C LEU A 96 28.42 -13.97 41.18
N PRO A 97 27.14 -13.89 41.62
CA PRO A 97 26.50 -12.65 42.01
C PRO A 97 27.15 -11.96 43.24
N VAL A 98 27.86 -12.70 44.09
CA VAL A 98 28.74 -12.20 45.15
C VAL A 98 29.90 -13.18 45.37
N ASP A 99 31.02 -12.71 45.91
CA ASP A 99 32.12 -13.57 46.39
C ASP A 99 31.60 -14.52 47.48
N LEU A 100 31.45 -15.81 47.17
CA LEU A 100 30.90 -16.80 48.09
C LEU A 100 31.96 -17.27 49.10
N ASP A 101 31.86 -16.82 50.36
CA ASP A 101 32.52 -17.49 51.48
C ASP A 101 31.71 -18.71 51.95
N GLU A 102 32.09 -19.33 53.06
CA GLU A 102 31.41 -20.49 53.63
C GLU A 102 29.91 -20.31 53.93
N ASN A 103 29.46 -19.07 54.09
CA ASN A 103 28.06 -18.70 54.28
C ASN A 103 27.53 -17.86 53.09
N GLY A 104 28.33 -17.70 52.03
CA GLY A 104 28.01 -16.97 50.80
C GLY A 104 28.08 -15.44 50.89
N LEU A 105 28.96 -14.87 51.73
CA LEU A 105 29.27 -13.43 51.73
C LEU A 105 30.78 -13.14 51.97
N GLY A 106 31.49 -12.69 50.93
CA GLY A 106 32.74 -11.91 51.04
C GLY A 106 34.07 -12.68 51.13
N GLY A 107 34.18 -13.88 50.55
CA GLY A 107 35.41 -14.69 50.51
C GLY A 107 35.67 -15.34 49.14
N PRO A 108 36.92 -15.74 48.82
CA PRO A 108 37.25 -16.21 47.48
C PRO A 108 36.60 -17.56 47.18
N ALA A 109 35.68 -17.57 46.20
CA ALA A 109 35.13 -18.80 45.66
C ALA A 109 36.19 -19.58 44.86
N LEU A 110 36.17 -20.90 44.97
CA LEU A 110 36.89 -21.79 44.07
C LEU A 110 36.06 -21.95 42.80
N VAL A 111 36.60 -21.53 41.67
CA VAL A 111 36.04 -21.79 40.32
C VAL A 111 36.95 -22.77 39.60
N GLU A 112 36.38 -23.81 38.99
CA GLU A 112 37.11 -24.74 38.13
C GLU A 112 36.36 -24.96 36.82
N VAL A 113 37.10 -24.86 35.74
CA VAL A 113 36.61 -25.06 34.37
C VAL A 113 37.54 -26.03 33.68
N GLY A 114 36.98 -26.97 32.93
CA GLY A 114 37.74 -27.93 32.14
C GLY A 114 36.90 -28.52 31.00
N PRO A 115 37.47 -29.45 30.21
CA PRO A 115 36.75 -30.07 29.11
C PRO A 115 35.49 -30.78 29.60
N GLY A 116 34.32 -30.32 29.14
CA GLY A 116 33.02 -30.89 29.49
C GLY A 116 32.46 -30.43 30.83
N PHE A 117 33.03 -29.42 31.50
CA PHE A 117 32.48 -28.91 32.75
C PHE A 117 32.89 -27.49 33.16
N ALA A 118 32.05 -26.87 33.99
CA ALA A 118 32.36 -25.65 34.75
C ALA A 118 31.67 -25.70 36.10
N GLY A 119 32.31 -25.23 37.18
CA GLY A 119 31.68 -25.25 38.50
C GLY A 119 32.36 -24.37 39.53
N PHE A 120 31.71 -24.25 40.70
CA PHE A 120 32.08 -23.33 41.77
C PHE A 120 31.82 -23.91 43.17
N ALA A 121 32.64 -23.52 44.16
CA ALA A 121 32.54 -23.91 45.57
C ALA A 121 33.17 -22.87 46.52
N ALA A 122 32.93 -22.96 47.83
CA ALA A 122 33.48 -22.07 48.86
C ALA A 122 34.80 -22.61 49.51
N ALA A 123 35.66 -21.70 49.98
CA ALA A 123 36.98 -22.03 50.56
C ALA A 123 36.96 -22.16 52.12
N ILE A 124 36.65 -23.36 52.64
CA ILE A 124 36.81 -23.91 54.03
C ILE A 124 37.10 -22.96 55.23
N GLY A 125 36.21 -22.92 56.26
CA GLY A 125 36.60 -22.62 57.66
C GLY A 125 35.52 -22.20 58.70
N PHE A 126 34.68 -23.13 59.19
CA PHE A 126 33.48 -22.90 60.04
C PHE A 126 33.61 -21.88 61.20
N SER A 127 33.13 -20.64 61.05
CA SER A 127 33.05 -19.69 62.17
C SER A 127 32.19 -18.40 61.96
N ALA A 128 30.95 -18.43 61.45
CA ALA A 128 29.98 -17.31 61.64
C ALA A 128 28.52 -17.67 61.25
N THR A 129 27.56 -16.75 61.50
CA THR A 129 26.10 -17.00 61.66
C THR A 129 25.16 -16.21 60.72
N GLU A 130 25.66 -15.53 59.68
CA GLU A 130 24.85 -14.83 58.66
C GLU A 130 25.13 -15.44 57.28
N GLY A 131 24.11 -15.88 56.53
CA GLY A 131 24.28 -16.59 55.27
C GLY A 131 23.59 -15.97 54.05
N TYR A 132 23.91 -16.47 52.86
CA TYR A 132 23.50 -15.99 51.54
C TYR A 132 22.02 -16.28 51.25
N MET A 133 21.27 -15.25 50.88
CA MET A 133 19.80 -15.29 50.85
C MET A 133 19.21 -15.10 49.45
N GLN A 134 20.01 -15.16 48.37
CA GLN A 134 19.51 -14.98 47.00
C GLN A 134 19.28 -16.32 46.27
N THR A 135 18.42 -16.27 45.25
CA THR A 135 18.03 -17.43 44.42
C THR A 135 19.06 -17.78 43.34
N LEU A 136 19.74 -16.78 42.76
CA LEU A 136 20.77 -16.99 41.74
C LEU A 136 22.07 -17.46 42.40
N LEU A 137 22.63 -18.60 41.97
CA LEU A 137 23.90 -19.10 42.47
C LEU A 137 25.08 -18.74 41.55
N ALA A 138 24.90 -18.85 40.23
CA ALA A 138 25.91 -18.52 39.23
C ALA A 138 25.28 -18.31 37.85
N THR A 139 25.93 -17.51 37.03
CA THR A 139 25.73 -17.49 35.57
C THR A 139 26.96 -18.13 34.91
N ILE A 140 26.74 -19.10 34.04
CA ILE A 140 27.81 -19.81 33.33
C ILE A 140 27.64 -19.56 31.83
N THR A 141 28.66 -19.00 31.19
CA THR A 141 28.69 -18.76 29.74
C THR A 141 29.28 -19.98 29.02
N LEU A 142 28.52 -20.57 28.10
CA LEU A 142 28.95 -21.65 27.22
C LEU A 142 29.06 -21.15 25.78
N THR A 143 29.94 -21.75 24.99
CA THR A 143 29.96 -21.65 23.53
C THR A 143 29.44 -22.96 22.95
N ASP A 144 28.37 -22.89 22.17
CA ASP A 144 27.85 -24.05 21.44
C ASP A 144 28.83 -24.55 20.37
N ARG A 145 28.86 -25.85 20.15
CA ARG A 145 29.60 -26.56 19.09
C ARG A 145 28.79 -27.74 18.54
N GLY A 146 27.54 -27.88 18.94
CA GLY A 146 26.69 -29.01 18.59
C GLY A 146 26.21 -28.92 17.15
N SER A 147 26.11 -30.08 16.49
CA SER A 147 25.42 -30.19 15.18
C SER A 147 24.01 -30.81 15.31
N ALA A 148 23.56 -31.03 16.55
CA ALA A 148 22.26 -31.60 16.91
C ALA A 148 21.98 -31.31 18.40
N PRO A 149 20.72 -31.41 18.88
CA PRO A 149 20.38 -31.18 20.28
C PRO A 149 21.17 -32.06 21.26
N TYR A 150 21.70 -31.49 22.34
CA TYR A 150 22.49 -32.19 23.36
C TYR A 150 22.15 -31.75 24.79
N PRO A 151 22.35 -32.60 25.81
CA PRO A 151 22.00 -32.28 27.19
C PRO A 151 23.14 -31.58 27.96
N ILE A 152 22.75 -30.74 28.93
CA ILE A 152 23.60 -30.21 30.00
C ILE A 152 23.02 -30.60 31.37
N ASN A 153 23.88 -30.94 32.34
CA ASN A 153 23.44 -31.47 33.64
C ASN A 153 24.16 -30.81 34.82
N LEU A 154 23.45 -30.62 35.94
CA LEU A 154 24.04 -30.20 37.21
C LEU A 154 24.43 -31.41 38.07
N GLU A 155 25.63 -31.33 38.64
CA GLU A 155 26.24 -32.32 39.54
C GLU A 155 26.86 -31.61 40.75
N LEU A 156 27.21 -32.37 41.79
CA LEU A 156 27.99 -31.84 42.91
C LEU A 156 29.46 -31.73 42.53
N PHE A 157 30.10 -30.63 42.91
CA PHE A 157 31.47 -30.32 42.53
C PHE A 157 32.51 -31.16 43.31
N PHE A 158 32.23 -31.46 44.57
CA PHE A 158 33.00 -32.36 45.43
C PHE A 158 32.16 -33.56 45.92
N ASP A 159 32.78 -34.74 45.98
CA ASP A 159 32.20 -35.95 46.56
C ASP A 159 32.13 -35.80 48.10
N PRO A 160 30.95 -35.68 48.74
CA PRO A 160 30.87 -35.45 50.17
C PRO A 160 31.32 -36.70 50.94
N PRO A 161 32.09 -36.57 52.05
CA PRO A 161 32.40 -37.70 52.92
C PRO A 161 31.15 -38.11 53.74
N THR A 162 30.24 -38.88 53.13
CA THR A 162 29.13 -39.70 53.68
C THR A 162 28.23 -39.21 54.83
N ASP A 163 28.41 -38.02 55.41
CA ASP A 163 27.51 -37.45 56.41
C ASP A 163 27.83 -35.95 56.54
N ASN A 164 27.21 -35.04 55.77
CA ASN A 164 27.39 -33.59 56.04
C ASN A 164 26.29 -32.63 55.55
N PHE A 165 25.33 -33.02 54.70
CA PHE A 165 24.16 -32.15 54.50
C PHE A 165 23.20 -32.40 55.66
N LEU A 166 23.14 -31.51 56.65
CA LEU A 166 22.16 -31.59 57.74
C LEU A 166 21.09 -30.52 57.49
N ASP A 167 19.80 -30.88 57.63
CA ASP A 167 18.77 -29.85 57.76
C ASP A 167 18.91 -29.11 59.12
N PHE A 168 18.07 -28.08 59.32
CA PHE A 168 18.08 -27.30 60.56
C PHE A 168 17.80 -28.11 61.84
N ASP A 169 17.26 -29.33 61.74
CA ASP A 169 16.98 -30.20 62.88
C ASP A 169 18.06 -31.26 63.13
N GLY A 170 19.09 -31.30 62.28
CA GLY A 170 20.22 -32.21 62.38
C GLY A 170 19.97 -33.56 61.70
N THR A 171 19.00 -33.64 60.77
CA THR A 171 18.77 -34.82 59.94
C THR A 171 19.61 -34.75 58.66
N ALA A 172 20.28 -35.85 58.31
CA ALA A 172 21.06 -35.93 57.08
C ALA A 172 20.14 -35.85 55.83
N LEU A 173 20.36 -34.82 55.00
CA LEU A 173 19.76 -34.58 53.68
C LEU A 173 20.41 -35.40 52.55
N ASP A 174 21.37 -36.28 52.88
CA ASP A 174 22.05 -37.13 51.90
C ASP A 174 21.04 -38.10 51.24
N GLY A 175 20.73 -37.83 49.97
CA GLY A 175 19.81 -38.59 49.13
C GLY A 175 18.59 -37.82 48.60
N THR A 176 18.47 -36.52 48.88
CA THR A 176 17.24 -35.76 48.62
C THR A 176 17.39 -34.39 47.91
N LEU A 177 18.61 -33.93 47.61
CA LEU A 177 18.83 -32.71 46.80
C LEU A 177 18.56 -33.02 45.31
N ALA A 178 17.55 -32.40 44.71
CA ALA A 178 17.28 -32.52 43.29
C ALA A 178 18.19 -31.57 42.48
N LEU A 179 18.90 -32.11 41.48
CA LEU A 179 19.73 -31.34 40.55
C LEU A 179 19.10 -31.36 39.14
N GLY A 180 19.03 -30.20 38.50
CA GLY A 180 18.39 -30.00 37.19
C GLY A 180 19.22 -30.46 35.99
N SER A 181 18.52 -30.64 34.86
CA SER A 181 19.07 -30.92 33.52
C SER A 181 18.34 -30.07 32.48
N ALA A 182 19.03 -29.63 31.43
CA ALA A 182 18.44 -28.89 30.31
C ALA A 182 18.95 -29.42 28.95
N ILE A 183 18.27 -29.04 27.86
CA ILE A 183 18.66 -29.39 26.48
C ILE A 183 19.09 -28.13 25.74
N VAL A 184 20.17 -28.20 24.98
CA VAL A 184 20.62 -27.14 24.06
C VAL A 184 20.33 -27.58 22.62
N ARG A 185 19.73 -26.70 21.80
CA ARG A 185 19.40 -26.93 20.38
C ARG A 185 20.14 -25.96 19.46
N PRO A 186 21.09 -26.44 18.64
CA PRO A 186 21.78 -25.61 17.65
C PRO A 186 20.95 -25.42 16.37
N ASP A 187 20.90 -24.20 15.84
CA ASP A 187 20.29 -23.84 14.54
C ASP A 187 21.29 -24.04 13.38
N VAL A 188 20.98 -24.90 12.40
CA VAL A 188 21.88 -25.31 11.31
C VAL A 188 21.38 -24.77 9.96
N PRO A 189 22.21 -24.07 9.16
CA PRO A 189 21.77 -23.50 7.88
C PRO A 189 21.40 -24.53 6.80
N GLU A 190 20.36 -24.27 6.01
CA GLU A 190 19.98 -25.01 4.79
C GLU A 190 20.20 -24.14 3.54
N ILE A 191 20.60 -24.75 2.41
CA ILE A 191 20.78 -24.04 1.13
C ILE A 191 19.41 -23.89 0.46
N VAL A 192 19.05 -22.66 0.11
CA VAL A 192 17.77 -22.33 -0.55
C VAL A 192 18.07 -21.73 -1.93
N LEU A 193 17.40 -22.24 -2.95
CA LEU A 193 17.37 -21.65 -4.29
C LEU A 193 16.01 -21.01 -4.50
N ASP A 194 15.97 -19.83 -5.12
CA ASP A 194 14.72 -19.22 -5.58
C ASP A 194 14.07 -20.08 -6.68
N ASP A 195 14.90 -20.65 -7.56
CA ASP A 195 14.49 -21.58 -8.62
C ASP A 195 15.31 -22.87 -8.65
N THR A 196 14.63 -23.97 -8.97
CA THR A 196 15.26 -25.31 -9.11
C THR A 196 15.50 -25.71 -10.57
N ALA A 197 15.04 -24.89 -11.52
CA ALA A 197 15.31 -25.05 -12.94
C ALA A 197 15.32 -23.69 -13.65
N ILE A 198 16.19 -23.55 -14.65
CA ILE A 198 16.31 -22.35 -15.48
C ILE A 198 16.38 -22.73 -16.97
N ALA A 199 15.84 -21.88 -17.83
CA ALA A 199 16.04 -21.96 -19.27
C ALA A 199 16.85 -20.76 -19.75
N VAL A 200 17.89 -21.00 -20.54
CA VAL A 200 18.81 -19.99 -21.07
C VAL A 200 18.73 -20.07 -22.59
N ASP A 201 18.51 -18.95 -23.26
CA ASP A 201 18.56 -18.92 -24.74
C ASP A 201 20.03 -19.03 -25.18
N GLU A 202 20.29 -19.65 -26.34
CA GLU A 202 21.64 -19.77 -26.91
C GLU A 202 22.35 -18.41 -27.00
N GLY A 203 23.65 -18.39 -26.67
CA GLY A 203 24.46 -17.17 -26.57
C GLY A 203 24.13 -16.26 -25.37
N GLY A 204 23.24 -16.70 -24.47
CA GLY A 204 22.75 -15.95 -23.32
C GLY A 204 23.24 -16.43 -21.94
N ALA A 205 22.75 -15.78 -20.89
CA ALA A 205 23.00 -16.15 -19.50
C ALA A 205 21.70 -16.11 -18.68
N GLY A 206 21.58 -17.01 -17.71
CA GLY A 206 20.50 -17.05 -16.72
C GLY A 206 21.06 -16.96 -15.30
N ILE A 207 20.28 -16.41 -14.38
CA ILE A 207 20.66 -16.21 -12.98
C ILE A 207 19.69 -16.96 -12.07
N VAL A 208 20.22 -17.67 -11.08
CA VAL A 208 19.47 -18.27 -9.97
C VAL A 208 20.04 -17.72 -8.68
N ASN A 209 19.21 -17.26 -7.75
CA ASN A 209 19.71 -16.74 -6.48
C ASN A 209 19.82 -17.85 -5.44
N VAL A 210 20.89 -17.78 -4.66
CA VAL A 210 21.17 -18.71 -3.57
C VAL A 210 21.15 -17.95 -2.25
N THR A 211 20.42 -18.45 -1.27
CA THR A 211 20.43 -17.97 0.12
C THR A 211 20.60 -19.13 1.11
N LEU A 212 20.84 -18.81 2.38
CA LEU A 212 20.82 -19.77 3.48
C LEU A 212 19.56 -19.58 4.34
N SER A 213 19.11 -20.62 5.05
CA SER A 213 17.95 -20.53 5.94
C SER A 213 18.25 -19.90 7.31
N SER A 214 19.53 -19.81 7.69
CA SER A 214 20.01 -19.17 8.91
C SER A 214 21.49 -18.79 8.77
N ALA A 215 21.95 -17.86 9.62
CA ALA A 215 23.31 -17.33 9.58
C ALA A 215 24.38 -18.41 9.80
N PRO A 216 25.43 -18.51 8.95
CA PRO A 216 26.56 -19.38 9.21
C PRO A 216 27.47 -18.76 10.29
N PHE A 217 28.06 -19.59 11.15
CA PHE A 217 28.99 -19.14 12.21
C PHE A 217 30.24 -18.40 11.69
N SER A 218 30.69 -18.76 10.50
CA SER A 218 31.85 -18.18 9.83
C SER A 218 31.67 -18.26 8.33
N VAL A 219 32.52 -17.57 7.58
CA VAL A 219 32.53 -17.61 6.11
C VAL A 219 32.37 -19.04 5.58
N LEU A 220 31.25 -19.31 4.92
CA LEU A 220 30.85 -20.58 4.35
C LEU A 220 31.01 -20.53 2.83
N ASN A 221 31.73 -21.51 2.27
CA ASN A 221 31.90 -21.62 0.82
C ASN A 221 31.10 -22.82 0.29
N LEU A 222 30.13 -22.53 -0.58
CA LEU A 222 29.35 -23.53 -1.30
C LEU A 222 30.05 -23.84 -2.64
N GLY A 223 30.43 -25.10 -2.86
CA GLY A 223 31.02 -25.53 -4.13
C GLY A 223 29.94 -25.92 -5.16
N VAL A 224 30.13 -25.47 -6.40
CA VAL A 224 29.27 -25.77 -7.54
C VAL A 224 29.96 -26.77 -8.47
N ALA A 225 29.24 -27.79 -8.93
CA ALA A 225 29.75 -28.74 -9.91
C ALA A 225 28.67 -29.22 -10.90
N PRO A 226 28.98 -29.32 -12.20
CA PRO A 226 28.08 -29.94 -13.16
C PRO A 226 28.00 -31.46 -12.96
N GLY A 227 26.80 -32.00 -13.19
CA GLY A 227 26.51 -33.42 -13.11
C GLY A 227 27.10 -34.24 -14.27
N PRO A 228 27.14 -35.58 -14.13
CA PRO A 228 27.63 -36.45 -15.20
C PRO A 228 26.72 -36.40 -16.43
N GLY A 229 27.30 -36.05 -17.58
CA GLY A 229 26.56 -35.90 -18.84
C GLY A 229 26.07 -34.48 -19.12
N ALA A 230 26.64 -33.48 -18.43
CA ALA A 230 26.43 -32.07 -18.73
C ALA A 230 26.69 -31.76 -20.21
N ASP A 231 25.81 -30.95 -20.76
CA ASP A 231 25.95 -30.29 -22.03
C ASP A 231 27.21 -29.39 -22.03
N PRO A 232 28.12 -29.51 -23.02
CA PRO A 232 29.29 -28.64 -23.09
C PRO A 232 28.97 -27.15 -23.21
N ASP A 233 27.79 -26.79 -23.74
CA ASP A 233 27.44 -25.41 -24.04
C ASP A 233 26.80 -24.71 -22.82
N LEU A 234 26.30 -25.47 -21.84
CA LEU A 234 25.81 -24.95 -20.55
C LEU A 234 26.90 -24.97 -19.46
N ARG A 235 27.37 -23.79 -19.04
CA ARG A 235 28.42 -23.61 -18.03
C ARG A 235 28.02 -22.71 -16.86
N SER A 236 28.59 -22.98 -15.67
CA SER A 236 28.51 -22.08 -14.52
C SER A 236 29.64 -21.05 -14.60
N VAL A 237 29.35 -19.78 -14.34
CA VAL A 237 30.38 -18.70 -14.29
C VAL A 237 31.25 -18.83 -13.05
N SER A 238 30.66 -19.26 -11.93
CA SER A 238 31.33 -19.42 -10.64
C SER A 238 31.34 -20.87 -10.18
N ASP A 239 32.50 -21.36 -9.74
CA ASP A 239 32.64 -22.70 -9.15
C ASP A 239 32.39 -22.70 -7.64
N THR A 240 32.26 -21.53 -7.02
CA THR A 240 32.06 -21.37 -5.57
C THR A 240 31.25 -20.11 -5.27
N LEU A 241 30.32 -20.20 -4.33
CA LEU A 241 29.61 -19.06 -3.73
C LEU A 241 30.02 -18.93 -2.26
N THR A 242 30.25 -17.72 -1.79
CA THR A 242 30.75 -17.43 -0.44
C THR A 242 29.69 -16.66 0.33
N PHE A 243 29.35 -17.12 1.52
CA PHE A 243 28.43 -16.48 2.45
C PHE A 243 29.16 -16.15 3.75
N THR A 244 28.92 -14.99 4.33
CA THR A 244 29.37 -14.54 5.64
C THR A 244 28.23 -14.59 6.66
N PRO A 245 28.52 -14.42 7.97
CA PRO A 245 27.47 -14.31 8.98
C PRO A 245 26.51 -13.13 8.77
N ASP A 246 26.90 -12.13 7.98
CA ASP A 246 26.16 -10.86 7.81
C ASP A 246 25.37 -10.80 6.49
N ASP A 247 25.64 -11.68 5.52
CA ASP A 247 25.02 -11.65 4.17
C ASP A 247 24.21 -12.91 3.82
N TRP A 248 24.04 -13.83 4.77
CA TRP A 248 23.49 -15.17 4.53
C TRP A 248 22.06 -15.18 3.97
N ASP A 249 21.27 -14.17 4.29
CA ASP A 249 19.89 -13.97 3.85
C ASP A 249 19.80 -13.12 2.59
N GLN A 250 20.93 -12.54 2.15
CA GLN A 250 20.99 -11.75 0.92
C GLN A 250 21.08 -12.67 -0.31
N PRO A 251 20.34 -12.38 -1.39
CA PRO A 251 20.40 -13.14 -2.62
C PRO A 251 21.81 -13.12 -3.23
N HIS A 252 22.48 -14.27 -3.29
CA HIS A 252 23.75 -14.40 -4.00
C HIS A 252 23.51 -14.93 -5.42
N PRO A 253 23.80 -14.14 -6.48
CA PRO A 253 23.51 -14.53 -7.84
C PRO A 253 24.45 -15.64 -8.31
N TRP A 254 23.86 -16.72 -8.82
CA TRP A 254 24.55 -17.82 -9.48
C TRP A 254 24.24 -17.80 -10.98
N ILE A 255 25.24 -17.43 -11.78
CA ILE A 255 25.10 -17.24 -13.23
C ILE A 255 25.44 -18.53 -13.99
N ILE A 256 24.54 -18.94 -14.88
CA ILE A 256 24.69 -20.02 -15.85
C ILE A 256 24.67 -19.44 -17.27
N GLU A 257 25.63 -19.77 -18.12
CA GLU A 257 25.71 -19.33 -19.52
C GLU A 257 25.45 -20.49 -20.48
N ALA A 258 24.85 -20.18 -21.64
CA ALA A 258 24.72 -21.05 -22.81
C ALA A 258 25.61 -20.50 -23.94
N ASP A 259 26.52 -21.31 -24.48
CA ASP A 259 27.37 -20.93 -25.62
C ASP A 259 26.57 -21.00 -26.94
N GLU A 260 26.78 -20.05 -27.84
CA GLU A 260 26.16 -20.07 -29.18
C GLU A 260 26.73 -21.21 -30.04
N ASP A 261 25.86 -22.01 -30.68
CA ASP A 261 26.24 -22.91 -31.76
C ASP A 261 25.33 -22.81 -33.01
N ASP A 262 25.39 -23.79 -33.93
CA ASP A 262 24.68 -23.75 -35.24
C ASP A 262 23.72 -24.96 -35.37
N ASP A 263 23.27 -25.54 -34.25
CA ASP A 263 22.43 -26.73 -34.26
C ASP A 263 20.93 -26.39 -34.15
N THR A 264 20.07 -27.36 -33.88
CA THR A 264 18.61 -27.11 -33.78
C THR A 264 17.99 -27.87 -32.61
N GLU A 265 18.81 -28.24 -31.62
CA GLU A 265 18.47 -29.12 -30.50
C GLU A 265 18.74 -28.44 -29.14
N ASP A 266 17.70 -28.24 -28.33
CA ASP A 266 17.83 -27.79 -26.94
C ASP A 266 18.78 -28.70 -26.10
N GLY A 267 19.85 -28.11 -25.53
CA GLY A 267 20.78 -28.74 -24.58
C GLY A 267 20.30 -28.75 -23.11
N SER A 268 20.89 -29.59 -22.23
CA SER A 268 20.54 -29.59 -20.79
C SER A 268 21.62 -30.11 -19.83
N THR A 269 21.81 -29.37 -18.72
CA THR A 269 22.79 -29.67 -17.66
C THR A 269 22.17 -29.58 -16.26
N VAL A 270 22.48 -30.53 -15.37
CA VAL A 270 22.13 -30.45 -13.93
C VAL A 270 23.36 -30.07 -13.12
N PHE A 271 23.33 -28.93 -12.45
CA PHE A 271 24.36 -28.48 -11.52
C PHE A 271 24.02 -28.87 -10.08
N THR A 272 25.03 -29.16 -9.26
CA THR A 272 24.88 -29.45 -7.83
C THR A 272 25.68 -28.46 -7.00
N ILE A 273 25.03 -27.84 -6.02
CA ILE A 273 25.63 -26.95 -5.02
C ILE A 273 25.75 -27.66 -3.67
N SER A 274 26.90 -27.56 -3.01
CA SER A 274 27.15 -28.32 -1.78
C SER A 274 28.24 -27.72 -0.88
N ALA A 275 28.14 -27.97 0.44
CA ALA A 275 29.20 -27.71 1.40
C ALA A 275 29.30 -28.84 2.45
N PRO A 276 30.46 -29.04 3.10
CA PRO A 276 30.62 -30.05 4.15
C PRO A 276 29.64 -29.79 5.32
N GLY A 277 28.82 -30.79 5.65
CA GLY A 277 27.86 -30.70 6.76
C GLY A 277 26.45 -30.26 6.36
N LEU A 278 26.26 -29.75 5.13
CA LEU A 278 24.95 -29.36 4.60
C LEU A 278 24.38 -30.40 3.63
N GLN A 279 23.06 -30.39 3.44
CA GLN A 279 22.41 -31.17 2.37
C GLN A 279 22.64 -30.50 1.01
N PRO A 280 23.10 -31.23 -0.02
CA PRO A 280 23.32 -30.67 -1.35
C PRO A 280 22.00 -30.40 -2.09
N VAL A 281 21.98 -29.35 -2.90
CA VAL A 281 20.82 -28.94 -3.73
C VAL A 281 21.19 -28.98 -5.21
N GLN A 282 20.21 -29.17 -6.09
CA GLN A 282 20.41 -29.30 -7.54
C GLN A 282 19.62 -28.25 -8.33
N LEU A 283 20.23 -27.73 -9.39
CA LEU A 283 19.64 -26.82 -10.37
C LEU A 283 19.66 -27.49 -11.74
N THR A 284 18.55 -27.47 -12.48
CA THR A 284 18.47 -27.97 -13.86
C THR A 284 18.46 -26.81 -14.86
N ALA A 285 19.51 -26.67 -15.68
CA ALA A 285 19.57 -25.71 -16.77
C ALA A 285 19.20 -26.36 -18.11
N THR A 286 18.45 -25.66 -18.95
CA THR A 286 18.08 -26.06 -20.32
C THR A 286 18.39 -24.92 -21.28
N GLU A 287 18.96 -25.24 -22.42
CA GLU A 287 19.27 -24.31 -23.51
C GLU A 287 18.11 -24.26 -24.51
N ARG A 288 17.86 -23.10 -25.13
CA ARG A 288 16.80 -22.92 -26.14
C ARG A 288 17.38 -22.46 -27.48
N ASP A 289 17.13 -23.25 -28.51
CA ASP A 289 17.55 -23.00 -29.90
C ASP A 289 16.77 -21.86 -30.57
N ASP A 290 17.45 -21.03 -31.37
CA ASP A 290 16.89 -19.87 -32.08
C ASP A 290 16.96 -19.91 -33.64
N ASP A 291 17.34 -21.05 -34.25
CA ASP A 291 17.67 -21.13 -35.69
C ASP A 291 16.47 -21.38 -36.69
N VAL A 292 15.20 -21.20 -36.30
CA VAL A 292 13.99 -21.51 -37.14
C VAL A 292 13.34 -20.30 -37.86
N GLN A 293 13.19 -20.34 -39.20
CA GLN A 293 12.77 -19.19 -40.06
C GLN A 293 11.25 -19.07 -40.43
N ASP A 294 10.64 -17.86 -40.38
CA ASP A 294 9.23 -17.54 -40.77
C ASP A 294 9.02 -16.04 -41.20
N LEU A 295 7.87 -15.69 -41.82
CA LEU A 295 7.41 -14.31 -42.14
C LEU A 295 6.45 -13.74 -41.08
N LEU A 296 6.83 -12.62 -40.47
CA LEU A 296 6.08 -11.94 -39.42
C LEU A 296 5.53 -10.59 -39.90
N VAL A 297 4.22 -10.37 -39.75
CA VAL A 297 3.54 -9.09 -40.05
C VAL A 297 2.91 -8.50 -38.78
N SER A 298 2.92 -7.17 -38.64
CA SER A 298 2.42 -6.50 -37.41
C SER A 298 0.91 -6.53 -37.24
N ALA A 299 0.15 -6.68 -38.34
CA ALA A 299 -1.31 -6.71 -38.33
C ALA A 299 -1.83 -7.44 -39.58
N THR A 300 -2.99 -8.09 -39.46
CA THR A 300 -3.74 -8.68 -40.58
C THR A 300 -4.99 -7.89 -40.95
N ASP A 301 -5.44 -6.97 -40.10
CA ASP A 301 -6.64 -6.14 -40.31
C ASP A 301 -6.37 -4.72 -39.78
N LEU A 302 -6.70 -3.71 -40.58
CA LEU A 302 -6.45 -2.29 -40.33
C LEU A 302 -7.66 -1.44 -40.75
N ALA A 303 -7.83 -0.28 -40.13
CA ALA A 303 -8.80 0.73 -40.56
C ALA A 303 -8.15 2.12 -40.67
N SER A 304 -8.59 2.94 -41.61
CA SER A 304 -8.18 4.33 -41.82
C SER A 304 -9.40 5.22 -42.02
N ALA A 305 -9.37 6.47 -41.55
CA ALA A 305 -10.37 7.46 -41.95
C ALA A 305 -10.10 7.94 -43.38
N GLU A 306 -11.11 8.50 -44.04
CA GLU A 306 -10.98 9.06 -45.38
C GLU A 306 -9.85 10.11 -45.46
N SER A 307 -9.10 10.12 -46.57
CA SER A 307 -7.91 10.97 -46.78
C SER A 307 -6.73 10.76 -45.81
N ASP A 308 -6.78 9.72 -44.97
CA ASP A 308 -5.72 9.36 -44.05
C ASP A 308 -4.91 8.13 -44.54
N SER A 309 -3.84 7.80 -43.82
CA SER A 309 -2.98 6.66 -44.12
C SER A 309 -2.84 5.72 -42.93
N THR A 310 -2.74 4.42 -43.20
CA THR A 310 -2.45 3.38 -42.22
C THR A 310 -1.20 2.61 -42.63
N SER A 311 -0.63 1.77 -41.77
CA SER A 311 0.57 1.01 -42.13
C SER A 311 0.68 -0.31 -41.37
N PHE A 312 1.42 -1.26 -41.95
CA PHE A 312 1.85 -2.50 -41.29
C PHE A 312 3.35 -2.72 -41.52
N THR A 313 4.00 -3.50 -40.66
CA THR A 313 5.41 -3.88 -40.83
C THR A 313 5.57 -5.34 -41.17
N VAL A 314 6.70 -5.68 -41.80
CA VAL A 314 7.10 -7.04 -42.16
C VAL A 314 8.54 -7.28 -41.67
N ARG A 315 8.85 -8.47 -41.12
CA ARG A 315 10.22 -8.96 -40.81
C ARG A 315 10.34 -10.49 -40.93
N LEU A 316 11.56 -11.01 -40.82
CA LEU A 316 11.86 -12.45 -40.73
C LEU A 316 11.98 -12.92 -39.27
N ALA A 317 11.86 -14.23 -39.02
CA ALA A 317 11.87 -14.83 -37.67
C ALA A 317 13.24 -15.33 -37.20
N ALA A 318 14.14 -15.70 -38.12
CA ALA A 318 15.53 -16.08 -37.85
C ALA A 318 16.49 -15.43 -38.86
N ARG A 319 17.80 -15.45 -38.55
CA ARG A 319 18.83 -14.86 -39.42
C ARG A 319 18.96 -15.62 -40.74
N PRO A 320 18.71 -15.00 -41.91
CA PRO A 320 18.87 -15.69 -43.18
C PRO A 320 20.35 -15.75 -43.56
N THR A 321 20.78 -16.84 -44.19
CA THR A 321 22.16 -17.00 -44.69
C THR A 321 22.46 -16.19 -45.97
N ALA A 322 21.42 -15.61 -46.59
CA ALA A 322 21.50 -14.75 -47.77
C ALA A 322 20.32 -13.75 -47.78
N ALA A 323 20.36 -12.73 -48.64
CA ALA A 323 19.28 -11.77 -48.72
C ALA A 323 17.96 -12.40 -49.23
N VAL A 324 16.85 -12.09 -48.56
CA VAL A 324 15.49 -12.57 -48.83
C VAL A 324 14.62 -11.43 -49.33
N GLU A 325 13.90 -11.63 -50.44
CA GLU A 325 12.95 -10.65 -50.99
C GLU A 325 11.50 -11.00 -50.60
N VAL A 326 10.73 -10.02 -50.12
CA VAL A 326 9.32 -10.14 -49.75
C VAL A 326 8.47 -9.21 -50.60
N ARG A 327 7.47 -9.75 -51.30
CA ARG A 327 6.54 -9.01 -52.19
C ARG A 327 5.27 -8.60 -51.46
N ILE A 328 4.74 -7.42 -51.80
CA ILE A 328 3.46 -6.88 -51.32
C ILE A 328 2.56 -6.63 -52.52
N GLU A 329 1.44 -7.33 -52.61
CA GLU A 329 0.53 -7.25 -53.76
C GLU A 329 -0.92 -7.00 -53.33
N LYS A 330 -1.53 -5.90 -53.81
CA LYS A 330 -2.98 -5.64 -53.66
C LYS A 330 -3.78 -6.61 -54.52
N ARG A 331 -4.84 -7.20 -53.97
CA ARG A 331 -5.72 -8.11 -54.72
C ARG A 331 -6.56 -7.36 -55.76
N ALA A 332 -6.72 -7.97 -56.93
CA ALA A 332 -7.46 -7.37 -58.03
C ALA A 332 -8.97 -7.27 -57.72
N GLY A 333 -9.54 -6.07 -57.91
CA GLY A 333 -10.96 -5.79 -57.71
C GLY A 333 -11.35 -5.29 -56.32
N ASP A 334 -10.38 -5.19 -55.42
CA ASP A 334 -10.51 -4.52 -54.13
C ASP A 334 -10.45 -2.99 -54.30
N ASP A 335 -10.94 -2.26 -53.30
CA ASP A 335 -11.27 -0.83 -53.36
C ASP A 335 -10.18 0.04 -54.01
N PRO A 336 -10.45 0.81 -55.08
CA PRO A 336 -9.43 1.56 -55.81
C PRO A 336 -8.71 2.63 -54.99
N ASP A 337 -9.33 3.12 -53.91
CA ASP A 337 -8.86 4.30 -53.20
C ASP A 337 -7.77 3.99 -52.16
N LEU A 338 -7.67 2.72 -51.72
CA LEU A 338 -6.64 2.21 -50.81
C LEU A 338 -5.40 1.66 -51.54
N ASN A 339 -4.24 2.31 -51.43
CA ASN A 339 -3.02 1.90 -52.15
C ASN A 339 -1.79 1.82 -51.25
N ALA A 340 -0.99 0.75 -51.39
CA ALA A 340 0.28 0.58 -50.68
C ALA A 340 1.41 1.38 -51.36
N ASP A 341 2.31 1.95 -50.56
CA ASP A 341 3.43 2.78 -51.00
C ASP A 341 4.59 1.97 -51.61
N THR A 342 4.73 0.70 -51.21
CA THR A 342 5.77 -0.22 -51.70
C THR A 342 5.21 -1.59 -52.07
N ALA A 343 5.86 -2.24 -53.06
CA ALA A 343 5.52 -3.57 -53.56
C ALA A 343 6.59 -4.63 -53.27
N LEU A 344 7.77 -4.23 -52.76
CA LEU A 344 8.90 -5.13 -52.54
C LEU A 344 9.76 -4.66 -51.36
N LEU A 345 10.10 -5.60 -50.47
CA LEU A 345 11.01 -5.44 -49.35
C LEU A 345 12.17 -6.43 -49.50
N THR A 346 13.37 -6.09 -49.04
CA THR A 346 14.56 -6.94 -49.12
C THR A 346 15.24 -7.01 -47.77
N PHE A 347 15.34 -8.19 -47.17
CA PHE A 347 15.99 -8.43 -45.88
C PHE A 347 17.35 -9.11 -46.11
N THR A 348 18.37 -8.75 -45.35
CA THR A 348 19.74 -9.27 -45.42
C THR A 348 20.11 -9.95 -44.10
N PRO A 349 21.20 -10.75 -44.04
CA PRO A 349 21.65 -11.35 -42.79
C PRO A 349 21.94 -10.35 -41.66
N ASP A 350 22.09 -9.05 -41.97
CA ASP A 350 22.43 -8.01 -40.99
C ASP A 350 21.20 -7.17 -40.57
N ASP A 351 20.05 -7.30 -41.24
CA ASP A 351 18.86 -6.48 -40.99
C ASP A 351 17.53 -7.24 -41.13
N TRP A 352 17.58 -8.57 -41.07
CA TRP A 352 16.42 -9.45 -41.21
C TRP A 352 15.37 -9.29 -40.12
N ASP A 353 15.83 -8.96 -38.92
CA ASP A 353 15.04 -8.75 -37.71
C ASP A 353 14.46 -7.33 -37.65
N GLN A 354 14.95 -6.42 -38.50
CA GLN A 354 14.50 -5.03 -38.57
C GLN A 354 13.16 -4.95 -39.31
N PRO A 355 12.06 -4.55 -38.63
CA PRO A 355 10.75 -4.44 -39.26
C PRO A 355 10.74 -3.33 -40.31
N ARG A 356 10.28 -3.66 -41.51
CA ARG A 356 10.13 -2.72 -42.63
C ARG A 356 8.66 -2.35 -42.80
N THR A 357 8.36 -1.04 -42.84
CA THR A 357 7.00 -0.50 -42.91
C THR A 357 6.48 -0.44 -44.34
N VAL A 358 5.20 -0.78 -44.51
CA VAL A 358 4.37 -0.59 -45.71
C VAL A 358 3.23 0.36 -45.32
N VAL A 359 3.12 1.50 -45.99
CA VAL A 359 2.07 2.50 -45.77
C VAL A 359 0.97 2.29 -46.81
N VAL A 360 -0.29 2.29 -46.38
CA VAL A 360 -1.49 2.23 -47.21
C VAL A 360 -2.26 3.55 -47.06
N THR A 361 -2.48 4.27 -48.15
CA THR A 361 -3.20 5.55 -48.17
C THR A 361 -4.61 5.36 -48.74
N GLY A 362 -5.63 5.93 -48.08
CA GLY A 362 -6.98 6.14 -48.64
C GLY A 362 -7.06 7.46 -49.42
N SER A 363 -7.88 7.51 -50.46
CA SER A 363 -8.07 8.71 -51.28
C SER A 363 -9.48 9.24 -51.04
N ALA A 364 -9.64 10.55 -50.84
CA ALA A 364 -10.96 11.14 -50.65
C ALA A 364 -11.90 10.89 -51.84
N ASP A 365 -13.11 10.47 -51.56
CA ASP A 365 -14.23 10.52 -52.47
C ASP A 365 -15.39 11.36 -51.90
N ALA A 366 -16.65 11.01 -52.12
CA ALA A 366 -17.78 11.86 -51.75
C ALA A 366 -19.02 11.01 -51.44
N ASP A 367 -18.82 9.75 -51.04
CA ASP A 367 -19.91 8.85 -50.73
C ASP A 367 -19.83 8.30 -49.31
N ASP A 368 -21.00 8.17 -48.70
CA ASP A 368 -21.15 7.86 -47.28
C ASP A 368 -20.87 6.37 -46.94
N ALA A 369 -19.99 5.66 -47.69
CA ALA A 369 -19.76 4.22 -47.56
C ALA A 369 -18.29 3.79 -47.37
N ASP A 370 -18.05 2.98 -46.34
CA ASP A 370 -16.74 2.38 -46.06
C ASP A 370 -16.16 1.54 -47.23
N GLY A 371 -14.93 1.87 -47.66
CA GLY A 371 -14.13 1.12 -48.65
C GLY A 371 -13.30 -0.03 -48.05
N THR A 372 -12.87 -1.04 -48.82
CA THR A 372 -12.00 -2.14 -48.30
C THR A 372 -11.03 -2.77 -49.33
N ALA A 373 -9.75 -2.92 -48.95
CA ALA A 373 -8.72 -3.59 -49.77
C ALA A 373 -7.83 -4.61 -49.03
N ARG A 374 -7.42 -5.68 -49.72
CA ARG A 374 -6.52 -6.74 -49.19
C ARG A 374 -5.18 -6.77 -49.92
N PHE A 375 -4.10 -6.93 -49.15
CA PHE A 375 -2.70 -7.01 -49.59
C PHE A 375 -2.07 -8.36 -49.19
N ASP A 376 -1.51 -9.10 -50.15
CA ASP A 376 -0.79 -10.35 -49.91
C ASP A 376 0.71 -10.08 -49.74
N VAL A 377 1.32 -10.62 -48.68
CA VAL A 377 2.73 -10.50 -48.29
C VAL A 377 3.40 -11.87 -48.43
N ALA A 378 4.38 -12.01 -49.31
CA ALA A 378 4.94 -13.33 -49.64
C ALA A 378 6.44 -13.31 -49.99
N SER A 379 7.15 -14.38 -49.65
CA SER A 379 8.53 -14.67 -50.06
C SER A 379 8.66 -16.11 -50.56
N ASP A 380 9.66 -16.40 -51.38
CA ASP A 380 9.86 -17.73 -51.94
C ASP A 380 10.31 -18.70 -50.83
N GLY A 381 9.51 -19.75 -50.56
CA GLY A 381 9.83 -20.79 -49.59
C GLY A 381 9.29 -20.57 -48.16
N LEU A 382 8.61 -19.45 -47.92
CA LEU A 382 7.92 -19.14 -46.66
C LEU A 382 6.41 -19.10 -46.85
N ASP A 383 5.64 -19.33 -45.77
CA ASP A 383 4.19 -19.21 -45.81
C ASP A 383 3.77 -17.74 -45.89
N GLY A 384 2.90 -17.40 -46.85
CA GLY A 384 2.44 -16.03 -47.08
C GLY A 384 1.45 -15.52 -46.03
N ARG A 385 1.35 -14.20 -45.87
CA ARG A 385 0.39 -13.50 -45.00
C ARG A 385 -0.54 -12.60 -45.83
N THR A 386 -1.74 -12.33 -45.34
CA THR A 386 -2.69 -11.39 -45.98
C THR A 386 -3.08 -10.31 -44.97
N VAL A 387 -3.08 -9.05 -45.41
CA VAL A 387 -3.47 -7.86 -44.63
C VAL A 387 -4.70 -7.20 -45.28
N THR A 388 -5.75 -6.96 -44.51
CA THR A 388 -6.98 -6.27 -44.92
C THR A 388 -7.00 -4.84 -44.38
N VAL A 389 -7.42 -3.86 -45.17
CA VAL A 389 -7.55 -2.45 -44.79
C VAL A 389 -8.96 -1.95 -45.14
N THR A 390 -9.63 -1.26 -44.20
CA THR A 390 -10.96 -0.67 -44.37
C THR A 390 -10.91 0.86 -44.18
N GLU A 391 -11.59 1.60 -45.05
CA GLU A 391 -11.72 3.07 -44.97
C GLU A 391 -13.03 3.46 -44.28
N ILE A 392 -13.04 4.49 -43.42
CA ILE A 392 -14.19 4.97 -42.62
C ILE A 392 -14.51 6.43 -42.99
N ASP A 393 -15.78 6.71 -43.32
CA ASP A 393 -16.34 8.01 -43.77
C ASP A 393 -16.55 9.07 -42.65
N ASP A 394 -16.50 10.39 -42.97
CA ASP A 394 -16.55 11.50 -41.98
C ASP A 394 -17.56 12.66 -42.21
N ASP A 395 -18.61 12.51 -43.04
CA ASP A 395 -19.45 13.63 -43.53
C ASP A 395 -20.76 14.01 -42.72
N GLU A 396 -20.98 13.61 -41.45
CA GLU A 396 -22.25 13.85 -40.67
C GLU A 396 -22.27 15.11 -39.72
N GLN A 397 -23.34 15.94 -39.75
CA GLN A 397 -23.46 17.24 -39.00
C GLN A 397 -24.23 17.15 -37.65
N ALA A 398 -23.71 17.77 -36.56
CA ALA A 398 -24.35 17.80 -35.21
C ALA A 398 -24.11 19.09 -34.36
N LEU A 399 -24.90 19.29 -33.29
CA LEU A 399 -24.75 20.35 -32.27
C LEU A 399 -23.99 19.86 -31.02
N VAL A 400 -23.00 20.64 -30.56
CA VAL A 400 -22.11 20.34 -29.42
C VAL A 400 -22.24 21.44 -28.35
N VAL A 401 -22.55 21.08 -27.10
CA VAL A 401 -22.74 21.98 -25.95
C VAL A 401 -21.95 21.45 -24.76
N SER A 402 -21.23 22.31 -24.04
CA SER A 402 -20.42 21.94 -22.87
C SER A 402 -20.25 23.11 -21.89
N PRO A 403 -20.35 22.91 -20.57
CA PRO A 403 -20.75 21.67 -19.90
C PRO A 403 -22.27 21.40 -20.02
N THR A 404 -22.71 20.17 -19.74
CA THR A 404 -24.14 19.78 -19.71
C THR A 404 -24.77 19.83 -18.33
N THR A 405 -23.96 20.07 -17.30
CA THR A 405 -24.38 20.37 -15.92
C THR A 405 -23.59 21.57 -15.43
N LEU A 406 -24.22 22.45 -14.64
CA LEU A 406 -23.60 23.69 -14.17
C LEU A 406 -24.11 24.04 -12.78
N THR A 407 -23.25 24.47 -11.86
CA THR A 407 -23.67 25.02 -10.56
C THR A 407 -23.33 26.50 -10.53
N VAL A 408 -24.27 27.33 -10.09
CA VAL A 408 -24.11 28.80 -10.03
C VAL A 408 -24.48 29.25 -8.61
N GLY A 409 -23.62 30.00 -7.93
CA GLY A 409 -24.00 30.59 -6.65
C GLY A 409 -25.07 31.68 -6.83
N GLU A 410 -25.89 31.90 -5.81
CA GLU A 410 -26.85 33.02 -5.81
C GLU A 410 -26.15 34.35 -6.08
N GLY A 411 -26.77 35.16 -6.94
CA GLY A 411 -26.22 36.43 -7.41
C GLY A 411 -25.02 36.33 -8.37
N GLN A 412 -24.57 35.12 -8.72
CA GLN A 412 -23.43 34.88 -9.63
C GLN A 412 -23.87 34.50 -11.05
N SER A 413 -22.88 34.36 -11.94
CA SER A 413 -23.08 33.92 -13.32
C SER A 413 -21.97 32.98 -13.78
N GLU A 414 -22.32 31.98 -14.57
CA GLU A 414 -21.41 30.98 -15.12
C GLU A 414 -21.58 30.79 -16.63
N ILE A 415 -20.68 30.09 -17.31
CA ILE A 415 -20.63 30.00 -18.79
C ILE A 415 -20.89 28.58 -19.31
N VAL A 416 -21.73 28.50 -20.36
CA VAL A 416 -21.93 27.33 -21.22
C VAL A 416 -21.42 27.63 -22.63
N PHE A 417 -20.66 26.72 -23.23
CA PHE A 417 -20.17 26.84 -24.60
C PHE A 417 -21.03 26.07 -25.61
N VAL A 418 -21.16 26.61 -26.83
CA VAL A 418 -21.87 25.96 -27.95
C VAL A 418 -21.13 26.08 -29.28
N ARG A 419 -21.08 24.98 -30.07
CA ARG A 419 -20.51 24.91 -31.44
C ARG A 419 -21.17 23.84 -32.33
N LEU A 420 -20.76 23.72 -33.60
CA LEU A 420 -21.19 22.67 -34.55
C LEU A 420 -20.08 21.64 -34.82
N ALA A 421 -20.46 20.44 -35.27
CA ALA A 421 -19.55 19.31 -35.54
C ALA A 421 -18.84 19.37 -36.90
N THR A 422 -19.50 19.87 -37.94
CA THR A 422 -18.94 20.10 -39.29
C THR A 422 -19.29 21.51 -39.79
N GLN A 423 -18.61 21.98 -40.84
CA GLN A 423 -18.85 23.32 -41.40
C GLN A 423 -20.24 23.40 -42.02
N PRO A 424 -21.14 24.28 -41.55
CA PRO A 424 -22.48 24.33 -42.07
C PRO A 424 -22.51 25.01 -43.46
N PRO A 425 -23.42 24.60 -44.36
CA PRO A 425 -23.57 25.20 -45.70
C PRO A 425 -24.12 26.64 -45.67
N GLY A 426 -24.54 27.14 -44.51
CA GLY A 426 -24.99 28.51 -44.24
C GLY A 426 -25.08 28.80 -42.74
N ASP A 427 -25.39 30.03 -42.37
CA ASP A 427 -25.47 30.41 -40.95
C ASP A 427 -26.58 29.65 -40.20
N VAL A 428 -26.22 29.06 -39.07
CA VAL A 428 -27.09 28.31 -38.16
C VAL A 428 -27.32 29.15 -36.91
N THR A 429 -28.58 29.46 -36.61
CA THR A 429 -28.95 30.11 -35.34
C THR A 429 -29.32 29.05 -34.30
N VAL A 430 -28.55 28.99 -33.21
CA VAL A 430 -28.86 28.18 -32.04
C VAL A 430 -29.72 29.02 -31.08
N GLN A 431 -30.93 28.55 -30.78
CA GLN A 431 -31.84 29.14 -29.80
C GLN A 431 -31.58 28.54 -28.42
N ILE A 432 -31.65 29.38 -27.39
CA ILE A 432 -31.40 29.05 -25.98
C ILE A 432 -32.66 29.39 -25.21
N ALA A 433 -33.22 28.42 -24.50
CA ALA A 433 -34.44 28.64 -23.73
C ALA A 433 -34.41 27.81 -22.45
N ARG A 434 -34.83 28.40 -21.34
CA ARG A 434 -35.14 27.64 -20.13
C ARG A 434 -36.40 26.79 -20.37
N GLN A 435 -36.25 25.48 -20.29
CA GLN A 435 -37.33 24.51 -20.54
C GLN A 435 -38.23 24.33 -19.31
N SER A 436 -37.64 24.30 -18.11
CA SER A 436 -38.31 24.09 -16.83
C SER A 436 -37.40 24.44 -15.65
N GLY A 437 -37.99 24.51 -14.45
CA GLY A 437 -37.28 24.75 -13.20
C GLY A 437 -37.32 26.22 -12.75
N ASP A 438 -36.38 26.59 -11.91
CA ASP A 438 -36.32 27.86 -11.19
C ASP A 438 -36.49 29.09 -12.09
N GLU A 439 -37.31 30.04 -11.64
CA GLU A 439 -37.51 31.30 -12.34
C GLU A 439 -36.37 32.32 -12.11
N GLY A 440 -35.57 32.14 -11.05
CA GLY A 440 -34.38 32.91 -10.72
C GLY A 440 -33.18 32.62 -11.64
N LEU A 441 -33.19 31.47 -12.34
CA LEU A 441 -32.17 31.13 -13.34
C LEU A 441 -32.54 31.66 -14.73
N SER A 442 -31.62 32.42 -15.34
CA SER A 442 -31.81 33.01 -16.67
C SER A 442 -30.56 32.95 -17.55
N SER A 443 -30.71 32.94 -18.87
CA SER A 443 -29.59 33.07 -19.81
C SER A 443 -29.39 34.53 -20.21
N ALA A 444 -28.14 34.98 -20.33
CA ALA A 444 -27.79 36.35 -20.73
C ALA A 444 -28.19 36.67 -22.18
N VAL A 445 -28.28 35.63 -23.03
CA VAL A 445 -28.67 35.71 -24.43
C VAL A 445 -29.66 34.60 -24.78
N ASP A 446 -30.57 34.87 -25.72
CA ASP A 446 -31.58 33.89 -26.16
C ASP A 446 -31.14 33.11 -27.41
N SER A 447 -30.05 33.51 -28.08
CA SER A 447 -29.53 32.81 -29.24
C SER A 447 -28.07 33.15 -29.59
N VAL A 448 -27.42 32.24 -30.31
CA VAL A 448 -26.05 32.36 -30.84
C VAL A 448 -26.05 32.04 -32.35
N LEU A 449 -25.25 32.75 -33.15
CA LEU A 449 -25.13 32.55 -34.59
C LEU A 449 -23.80 31.86 -34.95
N LEU A 450 -23.88 30.69 -35.59
CA LEU A 450 -22.74 29.87 -36.02
C LEU A 450 -22.73 29.74 -37.54
N GLY A 451 -21.73 30.29 -38.21
CA GLY A 451 -21.55 30.23 -39.67
C GLY A 451 -20.20 29.65 -40.05
N ALA A 452 -19.88 29.68 -41.35
CA ALA A 452 -18.68 29.06 -41.91
C ALA A 452 -17.34 29.52 -41.29
N ALA A 453 -17.32 30.66 -40.60
CA ALA A 453 -16.13 31.24 -39.99
C ALA A 453 -15.97 30.99 -38.48
N ASN A 454 -16.99 30.47 -37.79
CA ASN A 454 -16.98 30.31 -36.33
C ASN A 454 -17.73 29.06 -35.83
N TRP A 455 -18.10 28.14 -36.73
CA TRP A 455 -18.84 26.92 -36.40
C TRP A 455 -18.03 25.96 -35.51
N ASP A 456 -16.71 25.98 -35.64
CA ASP A 456 -15.74 25.17 -34.91
C ASP A 456 -15.23 25.84 -33.63
N GLN A 457 -15.50 27.14 -33.48
CA GLN A 457 -15.08 27.95 -32.33
C GLN A 457 -16.15 27.92 -31.22
N PRO A 458 -15.84 27.43 -29.99
CA PRO A 458 -16.78 27.43 -28.87
C PRO A 458 -17.29 28.84 -28.54
N GLN A 459 -18.60 29.07 -28.63
CA GLN A 459 -19.21 30.36 -28.30
C GLN A 459 -19.75 30.36 -26.86
N PRO A 460 -19.38 31.33 -26.00
CA PRO A 460 -19.83 31.37 -24.60
C PRO A 460 -21.26 31.92 -24.47
N VAL A 461 -22.03 31.33 -23.57
CA VAL A 461 -23.38 31.72 -23.15
C VAL A 461 -23.39 31.79 -21.64
N SER A 462 -23.59 32.98 -21.07
CA SER A 462 -23.66 33.15 -19.63
C SER A 462 -25.05 32.79 -19.09
N ILE A 463 -25.09 32.00 -18.02
CA ILE A 463 -26.27 31.68 -17.21
C ILE A 463 -26.13 32.41 -15.88
N LEU A 464 -27.19 33.08 -15.42
CA LEU A 464 -27.21 33.88 -14.20
C LEU A 464 -28.21 33.30 -13.21
N ALA A 465 -27.82 33.29 -11.93
CA ALA A 465 -28.72 33.05 -10.80
C ALA A 465 -29.08 34.39 -10.14
N ALA A 466 -30.37 34.64 -9.94
CA ALA A 466 -30.82 35.77 -9.15
C ALA A 466 -30.55 35.51 -7.66
N GLU A 467 -30.24 36.57 -6.91
CA GLU A 467 -30.26 36.52 -5.45
C GLU A 467 -31.72 36.45 -4.99
N ASP A 468 -32.04 35.52 -4.09
CA ASP A 468 -33.24 35.57 -3.26
C ASP A 468 -32.90 35.29 -1.79
N ASP A 469 -33.90 35.22 -0.92
CA ASP A 469 -33.70 35.21 0.56
C ASP A 469 -34.20 33.86 1.16
N ASP A 470 -34.16 32.77 0.40
CA ASP A 470 -34.63 31.46 0.88
C ASP A 470 -33.51 30.57 1.44
N THR A 471 -33.72 29.26 1.57
CA THR A 471 -32.72 28.35 2.18
C THR A 471 -32.61 27.06 1.36
N GLN A 472 -33.08 27.09 0.12
CA GLN A 472 -33.27 25.94 -0.77
C GLN A 472 -32.57 26.18 -2.10
N ASP A 473 -31.68 25.24 -2.44
CA ASP A 473 -31.09 25.17 -3.77
C ASP A 473 -32.16 25.10 -4.89
N GLY A 474 -32.08 26.04 -5.83
CA GLY A 474 -32.88 26.08 -7.05
C GLY A 474 -32.32 25.18 -8.16
N THR A 475 -33.16 24.67 -9.07
CA THR A 475 -32.68 23.94 -10.27
C THR A 475 -33.46 24.31 -11.54
N ALA A 476 -32.78 24.45 -12.68
CA ALA A 476 -33.41 24.66 -13.98
C ALA A 476 -32.70 23.94 -15.15
N THR A 477 -33.46 23.62 -16.21
CA THR A 477 -32.91 23.03 -17.44
C THR A 477 -32.98 24.04 -18.59
N PHE A 478 -31.85 24.30 -19.24
CA PHE A 478 -31.75 25.11 -20.46
C PHE A 478 -31.59 24.21 -21.70
N THR A 479 -32.36 24.49 -22.74
CA THR A 479 -32.31 23.78 -24.02
C THR A 479 -31.67 24.64 -25.11
N PHE A 480 -30.72 24.06 -25.81
CA PHE A 480 -30.06 24.58 -27.00
C PHE A 480 -30.61 23.85 -28.23
N SER A 481 -31.08 24.60 -29.22
CA SER A 481 -31.75 24.03 -30.40
C SER A 481 -31.44 24.77 -31.69
N ALA A 482 -31.27 24.03 -32.78
CA ALA A 482 -31.08 24.57 -34.13
C ALA A 482 -31.96 23.77 -35.12
N PRO A 483 -32.36 24.35 -36.28
CA PRO A 483 -33.14 23.64 -37.28
C PRO A 483 -32.46 22.35 -37.74
N ASP A 484 -33.23 21.27 -37.85
CA ASP A 484 -32.79 19.96 -38.37
C ASP A 484 -31.64 19.28 -37.58
N LEU A 485 -31.31 19.78 -36.38
CA LEU A 485 -30.35 19.16 -35.47
C LEU A 485 -31.01 18.67 -34.16
N PRO A 486 -30.54 17.56 -33.56
CA PRO A 486 -30.97 17.14 -32.24
C PRO A 486 -30.71 18.21 -31.17
N GLN A 487 -31.69 18.46 -30.29
CA GLN A 487 -31.57 19.43 -29.20
C GLN A 487 -30.59 18.94 -28.12
N ARG A 488 -29.97 19.87 -27.39
CA ARG A 488 -29.09 19.60 -26.25
C ARG A 488 -29.60 20.32 -25.01
N ASN A 489 -29.53 19.67 -23.86
CA ASN A 489 -29.99 20.22 -22.59
C ASN A 489 -28.81 20.41 -21.63
N VAL A 490 -28.87 21.47 -20.83
CA VAL A 490 -27.96 21.78 -19.73
C VAL A 490 -28.77 21.91 -18.46
N ASN A 491 -28.43 21.13 -17.44
CA ASN A 491 -29.05 21.23 -16.12
C ASN A 491 -28.22 22.17 -15.23
N VAL A 492 -28.88 23.11 -14.57
CA VAL A 492 -28.24 24.14 -13.77
C VAL A 492 -28.80 24.08 -12.35
N THR A 493 -27.92 24.07 -11.35
CA THR A 493 -28.26 24.11 -9.92
C THR A 493 -27.79 25.45 -9.33
N VAL A 494 -28.59 26.03 -8.44
CA VAL A 494 -28.24 27.22 -7.66
C VAL A 494 -27.87 26.77 -6.24
N GLY A 495 -26.72 27.21 -5.73
CA GLY A 495 -26.31 26.94 -4.34
C GLY A 495 -26.67 28.11 -3.42
N ASP A 496 -27.32 27.79 -2.30
CA ASP A 496 -27.87 28.73 -1.31
C ASP A 496 -26.82 29.33 -0.36
N ASN A 497 -26.96 30.62 -0.03
CA ASN A 497 -26.00 31.34 0.84
C ASN A 497 -26.56 31.85 2.19
N ASP A 498 -27.79 31.48 2.57
CA ASP A 498 -28.58 32.15 3.63
C ASP A 498 -28.68 31.40 4.99
N GLN A 499 -27.95 30.29 5.18
CA GLN A 499 -27.99 29.50 6.43
C GLN A 499 -27.25 30.15 7.62
N GLN A 500 -27.98 30.51 8.68
CA GLN A 500 -27.46 31.16 9.89
C GLN A 500 -26.66 30.21 10.82
N ARG A 501 -25.40 30.56 11.15
CA ARG A 501 -24.55 29.85 12.15
C ARG A 501 -23.73 30.83 13.02
N LEU A 502 -23.25 30.37 14.18
CA LEU A 502 -22.28 31.06 15.05
C LEU A 502 -20.86 30.65 14.64
N ILE A 503 -20.00 31.64 14.40
CA ILE A 503 -18.57 31.44 14.13
C ILE A 503 -17.81 32.06 15.29
N VAL A 504 -17.03 31.25 16.01
CA VAL A 504 -16.33 31.64 17.23
C VAL A 504 -14.84 31.36 17.05
N SER A 505 -14.00 32.33 17.42
CA SER A 505 -12.55 32.20 17.34
C SER A 505 -11.87 32.90 18.52
N PRO A 506 -10.89 32.26 19.19
CA PRO A 506 -10.50 30.85 19.02
C PRO A 506 -11.48 29.88 19.71
N SER A 507 -11.43 28.58 19.38
CA SER A 507 -12.20 27.51 20.04
C SER A 507 -11.51 26.93 21.29
N LEU A 508 -10.20 27.15 21.41
CA LEU A 508 -9.39 26.95 22.61
C LEU A 508 -8.71 28.29 22.96
N LEU A 509 -8.87 28.74 24.20
CA LEU A 509 -8.37 30.05 24.64
C LEU A 509 -7.48 29.87 25.88
N ALA A 510 -6.20 30.22 25.78
CA ALA A 510 -5.32 30.27 26.94
C ALA A 510 -5.36 31.66 27.60
N VAL A 511 -5.50 31.70 28.93
CA VAL A 511 -5.52 32.94 29.71
C VAL A 511 -4.62 32.74 30.92
N ALA A 512 -3.47 33.41 30.96
CA ALA A 512 -2.62 33.39 32.16
C ALA A 512 -3.38 33.96 33.37
N GLU A 513 -3.01 33.52 34.57
CA GLU A 513 -3.56 34.07 35.81
C GLU A 513 -3.42 35.61 35.86
N ASP A 514 -4.45 36.29 36.39
CA ASP A 514 -4.61 37.75 36.34
C ASP A 514 -4.66 38.36 34.92
N GLY A 515 -4.69 37.51 33.89
CA GLY A 515 -4.74 37.85 32.48
C GLY A 515 -6.16 38.08 31.94
N THR A 516 -6.24 38.59 30.72
CA THR A 516 -7.49 38.76 29.98
C THR A 516 -7.24 38.48 28.51
N ALA A 517 -8.06 37.63 27.90
CA ALA A 517 -7.98 37.29 26.48
C ALA A 517 -9.34 37.48 25.77
N PRO A 518 -9.36 38.01 24.53
CA PRO A 518 -10.59 38.23 23.79
C PRO A 518 -11.08 36.96 23.09
N LEU A 519 -12.39 36.69 23.17
CA LEU A 519 -13.10 35.69 22.39
C LEU A 519 -13.93 36.39 21.31
N SER A 520 -13.62 36.13 20.05
CA SER A 520 -14.27 36.72 18.87
C SER A 520 -15.46 35.89 18.41
N ILE A 521 -16.58 36.54 18.11
CA ILE A 521 -17.82 35.94 17.66
C ILE A 521 -18.34 36.70 16.44
N VAL A 522 -18.77 35.98 15.40
CA VAL A 522 -19.41 36.54 14.20
C VAL A 522 -20.54 35.61 13.75
N LEU A 523 -21.49 36.13 12.97
CA LEU A 523 -22.57 35.36 12.37
C LEU A 523 -22.25 34.96 10.94
N ALA A 524 -22.62 33.75 10.52
CA ALA A 524 -22.35 33.24 9.18
C ALA A 524 -23.23 33.86 8.07
N ALA A 525 -24.44 34.30 8.42
CA ALA A 525 -25.40 34.92 7.50
C ALA A 525 -26.03 36.18 8.12
N ARG A 526 -26.66 37.00 7.27
CA ARG A 526 -27.34 38.23 7.68
C ARG A 526 -28.63 37.92 8.43
N PRO A 527 -28.75 38.28 9.71
CA PRO A 527 -29.94 37.91 10.48
C PRO A 527 -31.12 38.81 10.11
N GLN A 528 -32.32 38.21 9.99
CA GLN A 528 -33.56 38.93 9.68
C GLN A 528 -34.12 39.71 10.89
N ASP A 529 -33.86 39.22 12.10
CA ASP A 529 -34.13 39.86 13.39
C ASP A 529 -32.83 39.97 14.19
N ASP A 530 -32.73 40.89 15.16
CA ASP A 530 -31.52 41.01 15.98
C ASP A 530 -31.26 39.71 16.77
N VAL A 531 -30.07 39.12 16.58
CA VAL A 531 -29.62 37.91 17.27
C VAL A 531 -28.83 38.31 18.50
N ILE A 532 -29.31 37.89 19.67
CA ILE A 532 -28.64 38.10 20.95
C ILE A 532 -27.79 36.86 21.24
N VAL A 533 -26.49 37.05 21.40
CA VAL A 533 -25.54 36.00 21.75
C VAL A 533 -25.09 36.17 23.19
N GLN A 534 -25.27 35.14 23.99
CA GLN A 534 -24.86 35.08 25.38
C GLN A 534 -23.69 34.10 25.51
N VAL A 535 -22.59 34.56 26.08
CA VAL A 535 -21.46 33.72 26.50
C VAL A 535 -21.55 33.48 27.99
N GLU A 536 -21.49 32.22 28.41
CA GLU A 536 -21.48 31.84 29.83
C GLU A 536 -20.60 30.62 30.09
N ARG A 537 -20.03 30.52 31.29
CA ARG A 537 -19.29 29.33 31.70
C ARG A 537 -20.25 28.17 31.95
N ARG A 538 -20.08 27.08 31.21
CA ARG A 538 -20.89 25.87 31.29
C ARG A 538 -20.37 24.88 32.33
N SER A 539 -19.06 24.74 32.46
CA SER A 539 -18.38 23.81 33.38
C SER A 539 -16.91 24.18 33.58
N GLY A 540 -16.23 23.47 34.47
CA GLY A 540 -14.79 23.63 34.74
C GLY A 540 -14.48 24.77 35.71
N ASP A 541 -13.28 25.33 35.58
CA ASP A 541 -12.67 26.17 36.61
C ASP A 541 -13.54 27.35 37.07
N ALA A 542 -13.57 27.57 38.39
CA ALA A 542 -14.32 28.65 38.99
C ALA A 542 -13.73 30.02 38.66
N ASP A 543 -12.43 30.09 38.42
CA ASP A 543 -11.64 31.30 38.30
C ASP A 543 -11.67 31.91 36.88
N VAL A 544 -12.06 31.12 35.89
CA VAL A 544 -12.41 31.62 34.55
C VAL A 544 -13.76 32.36 34.58
N SER A 545 -13.73 33.63 34.20
CA SER A 545 -14.90 34.52 34.10
C SER A 545 -14.97 35.22 32.75
N VAL A 546 -16.18 35.66 32.34
CA VAL A 546 -16.41 36.32 31.04
C VAL A 546 -17.09 37.67 31.26
N THR A 547 -16.59 38.71 30.60
CA THR A 547 -17.17 40.06 30.60
C THR A 547 -17.44 40.55 29.17
N GLY A 548 -18.37 41.50 29.00
CA GLY A 548 -18.78 41.98 27.66
C GLY A 548 -19.93 41.20 26.99
N THR A 549 -20.55 40.26 27.70
CA THR A 549 -21.71 39.44 27.28
C THR A 549 -23.01 39.91 27.99
N PRO A 550 -24.21 39.89 27.35
CA PRO A 550 -24.49 39.43 25.99
C PRO A 550 -24.16 40.48 24.92
N ILE A 551 -23.85 40.02 23.70
CA ILE A 551 -23.63 40.83 22.49
C ILE A 551 -24.82 40.73 21.54
N THR A 552 -25.04 41.76 20.72
CA THR A 552 -26.18 41.80 19.78
C THR A 552 -25.69 41.97 18.35
N PHE A 553 -26.05 41.01 17.50
CA PHE A 553 -25.88 41.09 16.07
C PHE A 553 -27.18 41.53 15.42
N THR A 554 -27.06 42.41 14.45
CA THR A 554 -28.11 43.06 13.68
C THR A 554 -27.81 42.83 12.20
N ALA A 555 -28.79 43.12 11.34
CA ALA A 555 -28.63 43.06 9.89
C ALA A 555 -27.47 43.91 9.31
N ASN A 556 -26.81 44.78 10.09
CA ASN A 556 -25.72 45.65 9.65
C ASN A 556 -24.35 45.39 10.30
N ASN A 557 -24.27 44.53 11.33
CA ASN A 557 -23.01 44.20 12.02
C ASN A 557 -22.79 42.70 12.19
N TRP A 558 -23.66 41.85 11.64
CA TRP A 558 -23.55 40.39 11.67
C TRP A 558 -22.22 39.85 11.14
N PHE A 559 -21.68 40.49 10.10
CA PHE A 559 -20.41 40.15 9.45
C PHE A 559 -19.19 40.80 10.11
N THR A 560 -19.39 41.60 11.16
CA THR A 560 -18.30 42.24 11.91
C THR A 560 -18.08 41.44 13.19
N ALA A 561 -16.88 40.90 13.35
CA ALA A 561 -16.48 40.22 14.56
C ALA A 561 -16.67 41.10 15.80
N GLN A 562 -17.39 40.59 16.80
CA GLN A 562 -17.59 41.20 18.10
C GLN A 562 -16.89 40.37 19.16
N THR A 563 -16.21 41.01 20.11
CA THR A 563 -15.39 40.33 21.12
C THR A 563 -16.03 40.39 22.50
N VAL A 564 -15.88 39.31 23.27
CA VAL A 564 -16.07 39.29 24.73
C VAL A 564 -14.73 39.00 25.40
N ASP A 565 -14.51 39.51 26.60
CA ASP A 565 -13.24 39.34 27.32
C ASP A 565 -13.37 38.19 28.32
N VAL A 566 -12.48 37.21 28.22
CA VAL A 566 -12.34 36.09 29.15
C VAL A 566 -11.17 36.36 30.09
N GLN A 567 -11.36 36.15 31.39
CA GLN A 567 -10.37 36.44 32.43
C GLN A 567 -10.14 35.19 33.29
N ALA A 568 -8.91 34.98 33.73
CA ALA A 568 -8.54 33.96 34.71
C ALA A 568 -8.08 34.66 35.99
N ALA A 569 -8.50 34.15 37.16
CA ALA A 569 -8.27 34.81 38.44
C ALA A 569 -7.26 34.00 39.24
N ARG A 570 -6.19 34.64 39.70
CA ARG A 570 -5.09 33.97 40.40
C ARG A 570 -5.54 33.07 41.54
N ASP A 571 -5.03 31.84 41.55
CA ASP A 571 -4.98 30.97 42.70
C ASP A 571 -3.52 30.65 43.11
N ASP A 572 -3.27 29.62 43.94
CA ASP A 572 -1.93 29.37 44.53
C ASP A 572 -1.55 27.87 44.40
N ASP A 573 -2.12 27.14 43.42
CA ASP A 573 -2.13 25.68 43.47
C ASP A 573 -1.16 24.92 42.54
N GLY A 574 -0.45 25.61 41.64
CA GLY A 574 0.56 24.96 40.81
C GLY A 574 0.02 24.34 39.52
N VAL A 575 -1.28 24.46 39.23
CA VAL A 575 -1.98 23.63 38.25
C VAL A 575 -2.87 24.46 37.33
N ASP A 576 -2.68 24.29 36.02
CA ASP A 576 -3.58 24.85 35.00
C ASP A 576 -5.05 24.45 35.22
N GLY A 577 -5.91 25.46 35.35
CA GLY A 577 -7.36 25.31 35.42
C GLY A 577 -8.00 25.18 34.03
N ILE A 578 -8.97 24.27 33.86
CA ILE A 578 -9.73 24.16 32.59
C ILE A 578 -11.20 24.53 32.80
N ALA A 579 -11.69 25.50 32.01
CA ALA A 579 -13.10 25.87 31.93
C ALA A 579 -13.69 25.65 30.53
N THR A 580 -15.00 25.44 30.45
CA THR A 580 -15.73 25.39 29.18
C THR A 580 -16.76 26.51 29.16
N LEU A 581 -16.66 27.40 28.17
CA LEU A 581 -17.65 28.44 27.88
C LEU A 581 -18.62 27.93 26.81
N ALA A 582 -19.90 28.31 26.94
CA ALA A 582 -20.91 28.12 25.91
C ALA A 582 -21.27 29.49 25.31
N VAL A 583 -21.19 29.59 24.00
CA VAL A 583 -21.68 30.71 23.20
C VAL A 583 -23.05 30.33 22.66
N ILE A 584 -24.08 30.99 23.17
CA ILE A 584 -25.48 30.61 23.05
C ILE A 584 -26.21 31.70 22.27
N ALA A 585 -26.96 31.32 21.23
CA ALA A 585 -27.84 32.23 20.50
C ALA A 585 -29.19 31.55 20.27
N GLU A 586 -30.28 32.32 20.25
CA GLU A 586 -31.59 31.74 19.90
C GLU A 586 -31.57 31.20 18.47
N SER A 587 -32.07 29.98 18.26
CA SER A 587 -32.26 29.35 16.94
C SER A 587 -31.00 28.87 16.20
N VAL A 588 -29.84 28.87 16.86
CA VAL A 588 -28.57 28.32 16.36
C VAL A 588 -28.01 27.36 17.41
N ASP A 589 -27.27 26.33 17.00
CA ASP A 589 -26.61 25.42 17.94
C ASP A 589 -25.54 26.15 18.77
N ASP A 590 -25.46 25.81 20.06
CA ASP A 590 -24.45 26.35 20.99
C ASP A 590 -23.04 25.98 20.50
N VAL A 591 -22.12 26.94 20.56
CA VAL A 591 -20.69 26.69 20.30
C VAL A 591 -19.94 26.62 21.64
N LEU A 592 -19.18 25.55 21.84
CA LEU A 592 -18.36 25.37 23.04
C LEU A 592 -16.93 25.87 22.81
N VAL A 593 -16.39 26.59 23.79
CA VAL A 593 -15.01 27.08 23.81
C VAL A 593 -14.34 26.55 25.06
N VAL A 594 -13.17 25.93 24.91
CA VAL A 594 -12.36 25.50 26.05
C VAL A 594 -11.42 26.63 26.43
N VAL A 595 -11.31 26.91 27.72
CA VAL A 595 -10.39 27.91 28.26
C VAL A 595 -9.39 27.19 29.15
N ASN A 596 -8.09 27.40 28.89
CA ASN A 596 -7.00 26.96 29.74
C ASN A 596 -6.48 28.16 30.54
N GLU A 597 -6.56 28.10 31.85
CA GLU A 597 -5.84 28.99 32.76
C GLU A 597 -4.41 28.50 32.94
N VAL A 598 -3.43 29.40 32.91
CA VAL A 598 -2.00 29.07 32.99
C VAL A 598 -1.36 29.76 34.20
N ASP A 599 -0.65 29.00 35.05
CA ASP A 599 -0.08 29.38 36.36
C ASP A 599 1.27 30.15 36.29
N ASP A 600 1.70 30.85 37.37
CA ASP A 600 2.96 31.63 37.48
C ASP A 600 3.96 31.16 38.59
N GLY A 601 5.28 31.16 38.33
CA GLY A 601 6.38 30.97 39.30
C GLY A 601 7.20 29.68 39.20
N LEU A 602 7.42 29.12 38.00
CA LEU A 602 8.05 27.81 37.80
C LEU A 602 9.54 27.93 37.41
N PRO A 603 10.41 26.95 37.78
CA PRO A 603 11.78 26.94 37.27
C PRO A 603 11.79 26.81 35.73
N PRO A 604 12.85 27.28 35.05
CA PRO A 604 12.94 27.14 33.61
C PRO A 604 12.98 25.65 33.25
N GLU A 605 12.39 25.28 32.13
CA GLU A 605 12.40 23.93 31.59
C GLU A 605 13.49 23.83 30.52
N ILE A 606 14.49 23.00 30.77
CA ILE A 606 15.55 22.65 29.82
C ILE A 606 15.46 21.14 29.55
N ALA A 607 15.26 20.77 28.30
CA ALA A 607 15.28 19.38 27.86
C ALA A 607 16.70 18.95 27.47
N ASP A 608 16.95 17.64 27.42
CA ASP A 608 18.18 17.08 26.84
C ASP A 608 18.27 17.51 25.37
N GLN A 609 19.47 17.91 24.93
CA GLN A 609 19.70 18.48 23.60
C GLN A 609 20.87 17.82 22.91
N GLY A 610 20.77 17.62 21.61
CA GLY A 610 21.88 17.19 20.77
C GLY A 610 22.45 18.34 19.96
N PHE A 611 23.78 18.38 19.86
CA PHE A 611 24.49 19.16 18.86
C PHE A 611 25.50 18.26 18.16
N ALA A 612 26.04 18.72 17.05
CA ALA A 612 27.07 17.98 16.35
C ALA A 612 28.20 18.93 15.92
N VAL A 613 29.42 18.42 15.87
CA VAL A 613 30.59 19.17 15.43
C VAL A 613 31.53 18.27 14.65
N THR A 614 31.96 18.69 13.48
CA THR A 614 32.87 17.90 12.64
C THR A 614 34.27 17.89 13.22
N ASP A 615 34.95 16.74 13.19
CA ASP A 615 36.37 16.65 13.53
C ASP A 615 37.20 17.58 12.61
N GLY A 616 38.13 18.33 13.20
CA GLY A 616 38.91 19.37 12.50
C GLY A 616 38.29 20.77 12.45
N SER A 617 37.12 20.99 13.06
CA SER A 617 36.51 22.32 13.22
C SER A 617 37.44 23.32 13.92
N ALA A 618 37.46 24.58 13.48
CA ALA A 618 38.36 25.59 14.03
C ALA A 618 37.93 26.07 15.43
N ALA A 619 38.90 26.50 16.25
CA ALA A 619 38.57 27.15 17.52
C ALA A 619 37.74 28.42 17.29
N GLY A 620 36.61 28.52 17.97
CA GLY A 620 35.61 29.58 17.82
C GLY A 620 34.38 29.17 17.00
N THR A 621 34.33 27.96 16.43
CA THR A 621 33.13 27.41 15.78
C THR A 621 31.98 27.36 16.78
N VAL A 622 30.81 27.87 16.37
CA VAL A 622 29.57 27.76 17.14
C VAL A 622 29.01 26.37 16.90
N VAL A 623 28.77 25.61 17.97
CA VAL A 623 28.31 24.22 17.94
C VAL A 623 26.78 24.16 17.97
N GLY A 624 26.16 25.14 18.60
CA GLY A 624 24.71 25.30 18.68
C GLY A 624 24.34 26.35 19.72
N THR A 625 23.04 26.55 19.91
CA THR A 625 22.50 27.38 21.00
C THR A 625 21.63 26.48 21.86
N VAL A 626 21.93 26.41 23.16
CA VAL A 626 21.13 25.67 24.13
C VAL A 626 19.87 26.47 24.43
N ASP A 627 18.71 25.85 24.21
CA ASP A 627 17.41 26.49 24.47
C ASP A 627 16.78 26.00 25.78
N ALA A 628 16.08 26.88 26.46
CA ALA A 628 15.25 26.54 27.61
C ALA A 628 14.06 27.47 27.65
N THR A 629 12.89 26.95 27.96
CA THR A 629 11.67 27.73 28.08
C THR A 629 11.41 28.01 29.54
N ASP A 630 11.12 29.26 29.87
CA ASP A 630 10.57 29.58 31.17
C ASP A 630 9.04 29.57 31.06
N PRO A 631 8.33 28.76 31.86
CA PRO A 631 6.87 28.85 31.95
C PRO A 631 6.38 30.26 32.35
N ASP A 632 7.23 31.06 33.00
CA ASP A 632 6.94 32.43 33.38
C ASP A 632 7.15 33.38 32.19
N ALA A 633 6.03 33.77 31.57
CA ALA A 633 6.03 34.60 30.37
C ALA A 633 6.79 35.93 30.55
N GLY A 634 7.95 36.04 29.91
CA GLY A 634 8.77 37.27 29.86
C GLY A 634 10.04 37.23 30.70
N ASP A 635 10.31 36.11 31.40
CA ASP A 635 11.57 35.91 32.11
C ASP A 635 12.72 35.55 31.16
N VAL A 636 13.93 35.95 31.55
CA VAL A 636 15.16 35.74 30.76
C VAL A 636 15.96 34.63 31.40
N VAL A 637 16.13 33.53 30.67
CA VAL A 637 16.93 32.38 31.08
C VAL A 637 18.41 32.60 30.73
N THR A 638 19.30 32.15 31.62
CA THR A 638 20.75 32.20 31.43
C THR A 638 21.41 30.83 31.56
N PHE A 639 22.48 30.58 30.80
CA PHE A 639 23.09 29.26 30.66
C PHE A 639 24.54 29.18 31.18
N ASP A 640 24.93 27.99 31.69
CA ASP A 640 26.28 27.64 32.15
C ASP A 640 26.53 26.13 32.02
N ILE A 641 27.77 25.70 31.75
CA ILE A 641 28.13 24.27 31.73
C ILE A 641 28.47 23.81 33.15
N ALA A 642 27.58 23.02 33.74
CA ALA A 642 27.71 22.49 35.10
C ALA A 642 28.66 21.28 35.21
N ALA A 643 28.74 20.42 34.18
CA ALA A 643 29.62 19.23 34.14
C ALA A 643 29.88 18.73 32.70
N GLY A 644 30.72 17.70 32.54
CA GLY A 644 30.96 17.03 31.25
C GLY A 644 32.01 17.67 30.34
N ASN A 645 32.48 18.89 30.67
CA ASN A 645 33.50 19.62 29.92
C ASN A 645 34.91 19.51 30.54
N ASP A 646 35.30 18.33 31.01
CA ASP A 646 36.56 18.14 31.77
C ASP A 646 37.81 18.40 30.92
N ALA A 647 37.72 18.21 29.60
CA ALA A 647 38.78 18.49 28.65
C ALA A 647 38.86 19.98 28.25
N GLY A 648 37.84 20.77 28.60
CA GLY A 648 37.75 22.19 28.24
C GLY A 648 37.56 22.45 26.75
N ALA A 649 36.96 21.51 26.02
CA ALA A 649 36.74 21.60 24.59
C ALA A 649 35.67 22.66 24.24
N PHE A 650 34.68 22.88 25.10
CA PHE A 650 33.54 23.75 24.83
C PHE A 650 33.43 24.95 25.80
N ASP A 651 32.74 26.01 25.40
CA ASP A 651 32.36 27.15 26.25
C ASP A 651 30.93 27.57 25.91
N ILE A 652 30.16 28.08 26.88
CA ILE A 652 28.78 28.54 26.66
C ILE A 652 28.61 29.99 27.11
N ASP A 653 28.02 30.82 26.25
CA ASP A 653 27.63 32.18 26.61
C ASP A 653 26.34 32.18 27.46
N PRO A 654 26.09 33.23 28.27
CA PRO A 654 24.86 33.33 29.06
C PRO A 654 23.56 33.33 28.24
N ASP A 655 23.63 33.56 26.93
CA ASP A 655 22.50 33.52 26.00
C ASP A 655 22.25 32.12 25.39
N GLY A 656 23.02 31.11 25.81
CA GLY A 656 22.89 29.73 25.34
C GLY A 656 23.86 29.36 24.23
N THR A 657 24.61 30.32 23.64
CA THR A 657 25.51 30.03 22.52
C THR A 657 26.68 29.15 22.96
N LEU A 658 26.73 27.90 22.50
CA LEU A 658 27.78 26.92 22.76
C LEU A 658 28.85 26.98 21.65
N ARG A 659 30.13 27.07 22.02
CA ARG A 659 31.26 27.16 21.09
C ARG A 659 32.35 26.14 21.38
N LEU A 660 32.98 25.66 20.32
CA LEU A 660 34.22 24.90 20.38
C LEU A 660 35.38 25.87 20.65
N VAL A 661 36.10 25.69 21.75
CA VAL A 661 37.24 26.56 22.14
C VAL A 661 38.59 25.86 22.05
N ASP A 662 38.64 24.54 22.15
CA ASP A 662 39.85 23.74 22.00
C ASP A 662 39.61 22.49 21.11
N PRO A 663 39.79 22.61 19.78
CA PRO A 663 39.63 21.49 18.85
C PRO A 663 40.57 20.32 19.12
N ASP A 664 41.77 20.56 19.68
CA ASP A 664 42.74 19.51 19.99
C ASP A 664 42.30 18.63 21.18
N ALA A 665 41.24 19.03 21.88
CA ALA A 665 40.63 18.30 23.00
C ALA A 665 39.47 17.38 22.56
N LEU A 666 39.09 17.39 21.28
CA LEU A 666 38.09 16.48 20.72
C LEU A 666 38.69 15.10 20.41
N ALA A 667 37.87 14.05 20.45
CA ALA A 667 38.21 12.72 19.93
C ALA A 667 37.92 12.66 18.42
N GLU A 668 38.65 11.85 17.64
CA GLU A 668 38.50 11.76 16.17
C GLU A 668 37.05 11.41 15.73
N VAL A 669 36.32 10.58 16.49
CA VAL A 669 34.87 10.31 16.35
C VAL A 669 34.32 9.92 17.73
N GLY A 670 33.14 10.40 18.11
CA GLY A 670 32.46 9.97 19.34
C GLY A 670 31.48 10.98 19.95
N LEU A 671 30.93 10.67 21.12
CA LEU A 671 29.96 11.51 21.82
C LEU A 671 30.59 12.20 23.03
N VAL A 672 30.31 13.50 23.19
CA VAL A 672 30.64 14.29 24.38
C VAL A 672 29.36 14.78 25.03
N THR A 673 29.07 14.33 26.25
CA THR A 673 27.89 14.81 26.99
C THR A 673 28.29 15.88 28.00
N LEU A 674 27.77 17.10 27.82
CA LEU A 674 27.82 18.20 28.76
C LEU A 674 26.57 18.18 29.65
N THR A 675 26.69 18.62 30.90
CA THR A 675 25.51 18.96 31.71
C THR A 675 25.38 20.47 31.69
N VAL A 676 24.31 21.01 31.10
CA VAL A 676 24.07 22.45 31.00
C VAL A 676 22.96 22.86 31.94
N ARG A 677 23.16 23.98 32.64
CA ARG A 677 22.20 24.54 33.60
C ARG A 677 21.54 25.79 33.01
N ALA A 678 20.22 25.78 32.93
CA ALA A 678 19.37 26.95 32.67
C ALA A 678 18.97 27.59 34.00
N THR A 679 19.08 28.91 34.13
CA THR A 679 18.73 29.66 35.36
C THR A 679 17.91 30.89 35.04
N ASP A 680 16.75 31.03 35.68
CA ASP A 680 15.84 32.17 35.50
C ASP A 680 16.27 33.43 36.26
N ALA A 681 15.47 34.49 36.17
CA ALA A 681 15.72 35.75 36.87
C ALA A 681 15.52 35.66 38.39
N ALA A 682 14.73 34.69 38.87
CA ALA A 682 14.49 34.39 40.28
C ALA A 682 15.61 33.54 40.93
N GLY A 683 16.50 32.97 40.11
CA GLY A 683 17.59 32.07 40.49
C GLY A 683 17.17 30.62 40.65
N LEU A 684 15.99 30.21 40.17
CA LEU A 684 15.65 28.79 40.04
C LEU A 684 16.30 28.23 38.78
N PHE A 685 16.58 26.93 38.78
CA PHE A 685 17.33 26.30 37.71
C PHE A 685 16.88 24.88 37.44
N SER A 686 17.13 24.46 36.21
CA SER A 686 17.06 23.08 35.73
C SER A 686 18.36 22.73 35.02
N GLU A 687 18.65 21.44 34.93
CA GLU A 687 19.85 20.91 34.27
C GLU A 687 19.43 19.83 33.27
N ALA A 688 20.09 19.82 32.12
CA ALA A 688 19.89 18.82 31.08
C ALA A 688 21.21 18.34 30.49
N ALA A 689 21.18 17.14 29.91
CA ALA A 689 22.29 16.60 29.15
C ALA A 689 22.31 17.22 27.75
N VAL A 690 23.41 17.89 27.42
CA VAL A 690 23.71 18.38 26.09
C VAL A 690 24.74 17.44 25.46
N THR A 691 24.29 16.58 24.56
CA THR A 691 25.14 15.61 23.88
C THR A 691 25.69 16.21 22.59
N ILE A 692 27.00 16.12 22.39
CA ILE A 692 27.68 16.65 21.22
C ILE A 692 28.28 15.47 20.47
N GLU A 693 27.77 15.18 19.29
CA GLU A 693 28.30 14.15 18.41
C GLU A 693 29.45 14.71 17.57
N ILE A 694 30.56 13.99 17.56
CA ILE A 694 31.74 14.28 16.75
C ILE A 694 31.76 13.28 15.61
N PHE A 695 31.55 13.77 14.38
CA PHE A 695 31.49 12.94 13.19
C PHE A 695 32.58 13.30 12.19
N ASP A 696 33.01 12.29 11.44
CA ASP A 696 33.96 12.39 10.33
C ASP A 696 33.20 12.79 9.05
N GLY A 697 32.87 14.08 8.92
CA GLY A 697 32.57 14.80 7.67
C GLY A 697 31.46 14.31 6.71
N VAL A 698 30.82 13.15 6.92
CA VAL A 698 29.83 12.55 6.01
C VAL A 698 28.49 12.48 6.73
N LEU A 699 27.54 13.35 6.37
CA LEU A 699 26.18 13.42 6.95
C LEU A 699 25.19 12.60 6.12
N LYS A 700 24.54 11.59 6.74
CA LYS A 700 23.46 10.80 6.10
C LYS A 700 22.04 11.15 6.57
N ASP A 701 21.83 11.77 7.73
CA ASP A 701 20.47 12.08 8.21
C ASP A 701 20.42 13.42 8.93
N VAL A 702 19.78 14.42 8.33
CA VAL A 702 19.72 15.79 8.87
C VAL A 702 18.63 15.94 9.95
N PHE A 703 17.65 15.02 10.02
CA PHE A 703 16.49 15.11 10.91
C PHE A 703 16.57 14.28 12.21
N ASP A 704 17.67 13.56 12.46
CA ASP A 704 17.74 12.59 13.57
C ASP A 704 17.68 13.21 14.98
N ASP A 705 17.91 14.53 15.13
CA ASP A 705 17.71 15.23 16.40
C ASP A 705 16.95 16.55 16.23
N LEU A 706 15.80 16.65 16.91
CA LEU A 706 14.80 17.72 16.69
C LEU A 706 14.93 18.90 17.67
N VAL A 707 16.10 19.09 18.27
CA VAL A 707 16.35 20.21 19.18
C VAL A 707 17.00 21.37 18.41
N GLY A 708 16.35 22.55 18.40
CA GLY A 708 16.90 23.79 17.83
C GLY A 708 16.33 24.29 16.47
N TYR A 709 15.09 23.94 16.11
CA TYR A 709 14.41 24.46 14.90
C TYR A 709 13.59 25.73 15.21
N ASP A 710 13.62 26.74 14.33
CA ASP A 710 12.71 27.91 14.42
C ASP A 710 11.38 27.54 13.73
N LEU A 711 10.36 27.24 14.53
CA LEU A 711 9.05 26.79 14.05
C LEU A 711 8.10 27.98 13.92
N THR A 712 7.53 28.18 12.73
CA THR A 712 6.45 29.16 12.52
C THR A 712 5.20 28.47 12.00
N GLY A 713 4.02 28.82 12.56
CA GLY A 713 2.73 28.20 12.24
C GLY A 713 2.40 26.97 13.10
N ALA A 714 1.29 26.28 12.79
CA ALA A 714 0.82 25.11 13.55
C ALA A 714 1.54 23.82 13.08
N VAL A 715 2.75 23.59 13.59
CA VAL A 715 3.54 22.37 13.36
C VAL A 715 3.45 21.46 14.60
N THR A 716 3.13 20.19 14.41
CA THR A 716 3.04 19.15 15.45
C THR A 716 3.92 17.96 15.05
N VAL A 717 4.76 17.48 15.96
CA VAL A 717 5.63 16.32 15.71
C VAL A 717 4.93 15.07 16.25
N VAL A 718 4.82 14.02 15.44
CA VAL A 718 4.28 12.73 15.88
C VAL A 718 5.42 11.72 15.97
N GLN A 719 5.69 11.21 17.17
CA GLN A 719 6.63 10.10 17.37
C GLN A 719 6.01 8.80 16.82
N GLY A 720 6.69 8.15 15.87
CA GLY A 720 6.45 6.74 15.56
C GLY A 720 7.02 5.83 16.65
N ASP A 721 6.60 4.56 16.66
CA ASP A 721 7.07 3.53 17.61
C ASP A 721 8.56 3.13 17.39
N ASP A 722 9.20 3.63 16.32
CA ASP A 722 10.60 3.40 15.95
C ASP A 722 11.41 4.71 16.01
N PRO A 723 12.50 4.79 16.80
CA PRO A 723 13.30 6.01 16.95
C PRO A 723 13.97 6.50 15.65
N SER A 724 14.11 5.68 14.61
CA SER A 724 14.62 6.09 13.29
C SER A 724 13.54 6.61 12.33
N ASN A 725 12.30 6.78 12.79
CA ASN A 725 11.19 7.25 11.97
C ASN A 725 10.39 8.32 12.73
N ARG A 726 10.80 9.58 12.57
CA ARG A 726 10.15 10.75 13.20
C ARG A 726 9.49 11.62 12.13
N VAL A 727 8.20 11.90 12.34
CA VAL A 727 7.34 12.59 11.38
C VAL A 727 7.04 14.02 11.84
N ALA A 728 7.40 15.01 11.02
CA ALA A 728 6.94 16.40 11.22
C ALA A 728 5.59 16.61 10.51
N GLN A 729 4.50 16.87 11.25
CA GLN A 729 3.18 17.16 10.68
C GLN A 729 2.87 18.66 10.75
N MET A 730 2.72 19.31 9.61
CA MET A 730 2.30 20.72 9.51
C MET A 730 0.79 20.75 9.27
N THR A 731 0.01 21.44 10.11
CA THR A 731 -1.46 21.50 9.98
C THR A 731 -1.91 22.91 9.63
N GLU A 732 -2.92 23.02 8.77
CA GLU A 732 -3.45 24.29 8.29
C GLU A 732 -4.06 25.17 9.40
N GLN A 733 -3.30 26.19 9.83
CA GLN A 733 -3.81 27.38 10.53
C GLN A 733 -3.21 28.70 9.99
N SER A 734 -2.05 28.64 9.33
CA SER A 734 -1.36 29.71 8.57
C SER A 734 -0.26 29.07 7.70
N ASP A 735 0.44 29.85 6.86
CA ASP A 735 1.72 29.42 6.30
C ASP A 735 2.60 28.87 7.44
N ALA A 736 3.06 27.64 7.29
CA ALA A 736 3.88 26.96 8.28
C ALA A 736 5.26 26.71 7.68
N ALA A 737 6.32 26.90 8.46
CA ALA A 737 7.69 26.72 7.99
C ALA A 737 8.57 26.10 9.08
N ILE A 738 9.50 25.25 8.65
CA ILE A 738 10.59 24.69 9.45
C ILE A 738 11.88 25.26 8.87
N ALA A 739 12.60 26.07 9.63
CA ALA A 739 13.88 26.64 9.20
C ALA A 739 15.03 26.21 10.12
N ARG A 740 16.19 25.89 9.52
CA ARG A 740 17.42 25.51 10.25
C ARG A 740 18.66 26.03 9.53
N LEU A 741 19.63 26.50 10.31
CA LEU A 741 20.98 26.78 9.81
C LEU A 741 21.75 25.44 9.65
N VAL A 742 22.17 25.12 8.44
CA VAL A 742 22.87 23.89 8.08
C VAL A 742 24.23 24.25 7.48
N ASP A 743 25.30 23.68 8.02
CA ASP A 743 26.62 23.72 7.39
C ASP A 743 26.68 22.68 6.29
N LEU A 744 26.67 23.12 5.03
CA LEU A 744 26.79 22.22 3.90
C LEU A 744 28.26 21.79 3.73
N PRO A 745 28.54 20.47 3.62
CA PRO A 745 29.87 19.96 3.28
C PRO A 745 30.49 20.68 2.08
N ASP A 746 31.82 20.75 2.04
CA ASP A 746 32.57 21.37 0.93
C ASP A 746 32.30 20.67 -0.43
N ASP A 747 31.78 19.45 -0.39
CA ASP A 747 31.41 18.60 -1.52
C ASP A 747 29.89 18.34 -1.63
N ALA A 748 29.05 19.05 -0.86
CA ALA A 748 27.60 18.88 -0.94
C ALA A 748 27.04 19.29 -2.30
N ASP A 749 26.40 18.36 -3.00
CA ASP A 749 25.84 18.56 -4.34
C ASP A 749 24.31 18.39 -4.37
N ARG A 750 23.73 17.59 -3.47
CA ARG A 750 22.31 17.21 -3.47
C ARG A 750 21.63 17.40 -2.12
N LEU A 751 20.35 17.72 -2.16
CA LEU A 751 19.40 17.69 -1.05
C LEU A 751 18.15 16.92 -1.51
N SER A 752 17.67 15.92 -0.78
CA SER A 752 16.39 15.26 -1.07
C SER A 752 15.61 15.03 0.22
N LEU A 753 14.29 15.06 0.15
CA LEU A 753 13.37 14.66 1.22
C LEU A 753 12.15 13.96 0.68
N ASP A 754 11.48 13.21 1.55
CA ASP A 754 10.17 12.62 1.32
C ASP A 754 9.07 13.42 2.05
N TYR A 755 7.84 13.45 1.52
CA TYR A 755 6.74 14.25 2.03
C TYR A 755 5.35 13.64 1.73
N LEU A 756 4.35 13.85 2.58
CA LEU A 756 2.98 13.33 2.38
C LEU A 756 1.95 14.42 2.65
N PHE A 757 1.02 14.63 1.71
CA PHE A 757 -0.18 15.44 1.94
C PHE A 757 -1.35 14.54 2.33
N SER A 758 -1.94 14.73 3.51
CA SER A 758 -3.01 13.86 4.02
C SER A 758 -4.43 14.23 3.54
N ASN A 759 -4.61 15.36 2.84
CA ASN A 759 -5.93 15.81 2.37
C ASN A 759 -5.85 16.55 1.01
N ARG A 760 -6.92 16.47 0.20
CA ARG A 760 -7.01 17.16 -1.11
C ARG A 760 -7.12 18.67 -0.87
N GLY A 761 -6.01 19.40 -1.03
CA GLY A 761 -5.97 20.87 -0.92
C GLY A 761 -6.41 21.59 -2.19
N ASP A 762 -6.90 22.82 -2.04
CA ASP A 762 -7.40 23.71 -3.12
C ASP A 762 -6.27 24.54 -3.79
N GLY A 763 -5.05 23.99 -3.89
CA GLY A 763 -3.88 24.67 -4.48
C GLY A 763 -2.74 25.02 -3.52
N ASP A 764 -2.70 24.42 -2.33
CA ASP A 764 -1.58 24.52 -1.39
C ASP A 764 -0.24 24.13 -2.04
N ALA A 765 0.90 24.58 -1.52
CA ALA A 765 2.21 24.23 -2.08
C ALA A 765 3.25 23.92 -0.99
N LEU A 766 4.08 22.91 -1.24
CA LEU A 766 5.33 22.72 -0.53
C LEU A 766 6.42 23.53 -1.25
N SER A 767 7.13 24.40 -0.54
CA SER A 767 8.34 25.08 -1.04
C SER A 767 9.54 24.78 -0.14
N ILE A 768 10.73 24.72 -0.72
CA ILE A 768 12.00 24.62 -0.01
C ILE A 768 12.88 25.77 -0.48
N THR A 769 13.42 26.50 0.48
CA THR A 769 14.28 27.67 0.28
C THR A 769 15.62 27.47 0.97
N ILE A 770 16.71 27.94 0.36
CA ILE A 770 18.04 28.01 0.95
C ILE A 770 18.47 29.47 0.92
N ASP A 771 18.70 30.10 2.09
CA ASP A 771 18.97 31.53 2.23
C ASP A 771 17.98 32.41 1.42
N ASP A 772 16.68 32.16 1.60
CA ASP A 772 15.55 32.80 0.89
C ASP A 772 15.49 32.53 -0.64
N ILE A 773 16.33 31.65 -1.18
CA ILE A 773 16.29 31.23 -2.58
C ILE A 773 15.46 29.96 -2.70
N GLU A 774 14.31 30.03 -3.36
CA GLU A 774 13.46 28.86 -3.65
C GLU A 774 14.22 27.88 -4.54
N VAL A 775 14.51 26.70 -4.00
CA VAL A 775 15.20 25.60 -4.69
C VAL A 775 14.24 24.48 -5.10
N PHE A 776 13.05 24.43 -4.48
CA PHE A 776 11.99 23.49 -4.83
C PHE A 776 10.62 24.08 -4.55
N ARG A 777 9.64 23.79 -5.41
CA ARG A 777 8.23 24.12 -5.16
C ARG A 777 7.30 23.13 -5.82
N ARG A 778 6.27 22.68 -5.12
CA ARG A 778 5.26 21.75 -5.60
C ARG A 778 3.87 22.16 -5.14
N VAL A 779 2.96 22.38 -6.08
CA VAL A 779 1.55 22.70 -5.79
C VAL A 779 0.72 21.42 -5.66
N GLY A 780 0.05 21.26 -4.53
CA GLY A 780 -0.81 20.17 -4.11
C GLY A 780 -2.22 20.23 -4.69
N ILE A 781 -2.36 20.27 -6.01
CA ILE A 781 -3.69 20.28 -6.66
C ILE A 781 -4.38 18.90 -6.76
N ASP A 782 -3.76 17.78 -6.36
CA ASP A 782 -4.38 16.44 -6.53
C ASP A 782 -3.77 15.35 -5.60
N PHE A 783 -3.73 15.54 -4.27
CA PHE A 783 -3.12 14.52 -3.40
C PHE A 783 -4.01 14.14 -2.21
N ALA A 784 -4.58 12.93 -2.27
CA ALA A 784 -4.92 12.14 -1.10
C ALA A 784 -4.33 10.74 -1.33
N GLY A 785 -3.40 10.33 -0.47
CA GLY A 785 -2.78 9.00 -0.45
C GLY A 785 -2.23 8.70 0.94
N GLU A 786 -1.87 7.44 1.22
CA GLU A 786 -1.33 7.02 2.52
C GLU A 786 0.22 6.94 2.55
N ASP A 787 0.90 7.19 1.42
CA ASP A 787 2.35 6.94 1.25
C ASP A 787 3.16 8.23 0.95
N LEU A 788 4.33 8.36 1.60
CA LEU A 788 5.34 9.42 1.40
C LEU A 788 5.78 9.57 -0.07
N LEU A 789 5.94 10.80 -0.57
CA LEU A 789 6.39 11.22 -1.91
C LEU A 789 7.81 11.79 -1.84
N SER A 790 8.71 11.43 -2.74
CA SER A 790 10.04 12.07 -2.77
C SER A 790 10.06 13.39 -3.55
N THR A 791 10.86 14.34 -3.10
CA THR A 791 11.23 15.56 -3.84
C THR A 791 12.20 15.27 -4.99
N GLY A 792 12.88 14.12 -4.96
CA GLY A 792 14.09 13.89 -5.77
C GLY A 792 15.25 14.77 -5.29
N PRO A 793 16.46 14.66 -5.88
CA PRO A 793 17.57 15.49 -5.49
C PRO A 793 17.45 16.91 -6.07
N ILE A 794 17.65 17.86 -5.18
CA ILE A 794 17.70 19.29 -5.39
C ILE A 794 19.18 19.69 -5.42
N ASP A 795 19.63 20.38 -6.47
CA ASP A 795 21.01 20.83 -6.61
C ASP A 795 21.33 21.91 -5.56
N VAL A 796 22.29 21.61 -4.68
CA VAL A 796 22.77 22.53 -3.64
C VAL A 796 24.26 22.84 -3.76
N ALA A 797 24.91 22.45 -4.86
CA ALA A 797 26.35 22.65 -5.08
C ALA A 797 26.78 24.11 -5.01
N ALA A 798 25.88 25.04 -5.36
CA ALA A 798 26.13 26.48 -5.27
C ALA A 798 26.29 26.99 -3.83
N PHE A 799 25.86 26.21 -2.85
CA PHE A 799 25.84 26.52 -1.42
C PHE A 799 26.86 25.70 -0.61
N ALA A 800 27.59 24.77 -1.27
CA ALA A 800 28.60 23.92 -0.66
C ALA A 800 29.67 24.71 0.12
N GLY A 801 30.10 24.16 1.26
CA GLY A 801 31.12 24.77 2.13
C GLY A 801 30.67 26.07 2.82
N SER A 802 29.37 26.34 2.89
CA SER A 802 28.79 27.52 3.53
C SER A 802 27.70 27.13 4.54
N ALA A 803 27.62 27.89 5.63
CA ALA A 803 26.47 27.87 6.53
C ALA A 803 25.29 28.54 5.83
N VAL A 804 24.20 27.81 5.61
CA VAL A 804 23.00 28.33 4.93
C VAL A 804 21.73 28.03 5.73
N THR A 805 20.73 28.90 5.63
CA THR A 805 19.42 28.65 6.22
C THR A 805 18.59 27.80 5.26
N LEU A 806 18.37 26.53 5.58
CA LEU A 806 17.41 25.68 4.89
C LEU A 806 16.03 25.88 5.52
N GLU A 807 15.04 26.26 4.71
CA GLU A 807 13.65 26.42 5.12
C GLU A 807 12.74 25.54 4.26
N VAL A 808 11.87 24.76 4.91
CA VAL A 808 10.81 23.97 4.27
C VAL A 808 9.48 24.57 4.69
N ARG A 809 8.66 24.96 3.71
CA ARG A 809 7.44 25.74 3.91
C ARG A 809 6.23 25.08 3.27
N LEU A 810 5.13 25.06 4.02
CA LEU A 810 3.80 24.79 3.52
C LEU A 810 3.10 26.14 3.27
N GLU A 811 2.92 26.49 2.00
CA GLU A 811 2.15 27.63 1.51
C GLU A 811 0.70 27.20 1.32
N THR A 812 -0.25 27.95 1.87
CA THR A 812 -1.66 27.53 1.84
C THR A 812 -2.52 28.46 0.97
N THR A 813 -3.42 27.91 0.17
CA THR A 813 -4.46 28.65 -0.57
C THR A 813 -5.77 27.89 -0.53
N GLY A 814 -6.76 28.36 0.25
CA GLY A 814 -8.08 27.72 0.27
C GLY A 814 -8.66 27.54 1.67
N ALA A 815 -9.51 26.52 1.84
CA ALA A 815 -10.23 26.21 3.07
C ALA A 815 -9.48 25.20 3.98
N PRO A 816 -9.62 25.29 5.33
CA PRO A 816 -8.84 24.55 6.32
C PRO A 816 -8.96 23.02 6.30
N GLY A 817 -7.84 22.31 6.18
CA GLY A 817 -7.71 20.86 6.32
C GLY A 817 -6.44 20.17 5.79
N ALA A 818 -5.45 20.86 5.19
CA ALA A 818 -4.23 20.21 4.68
C ALA A 818 -3.26 19.84 5.82
N GLN A 819 -2.70 18.62 5.77
CA GLN A 819 -1.54 18.26 6.60
C GLN A 819 -0.39 17.79 5.73
N LEU A 820 0.81 18.28 6.03
CA LEU A 820 2.05 17.88 5.38
C LEU A 820 2.93 17.11 6.36
N GLN A 821 3.24 15.86 6.04
CA GLN A 821 4.25 15.03 6.70
C GLN A 821 5.56 15.09 5.90
N ILE A 822 6.73 15.09 6.55
CA ILE A 822 8.07 15.10 5.91
C ILE A 822 8.94 13.99 6.52
N ASP A 823 9.80 13.36 5.71
CA ASP A 823 10.70 12.25 6.06
C ASP A 823 11.99 12.24 5.19
N ASN A 824 12.99 11.38 5.49
CA ASN A 824 14.20 11.08 4.69
C ASN A 824 14.95 12.29 4.08
N LEU A 825 15.27 13.31 4.88
CA LEU A 825 16.08 14.44 4.40
C LEU A 825 17.57 14.08 4.34
N GLU A 826 18.07 13.88 3.14
CA GLU A 826 19.45 13.50 2.86
C GLU A 826 20.18 14.60 2.10
N ILE A 827 21.47 14.81 2.43
CA ILE A 827 22.39 15.66 1.68
C ILE A 827 23.53 14.79 1.18
N THR A 828 23.74 14.72 -0.14
CA THR A 828 24.76 13.84 -0.74
C THR A 828 25.72 14.58 -1.66
N SER A 829 26.90 14.00 -1.86
CA SER A 829 28.00 14.55 -2.68
C SER A 829 28.19 13.82 -4.02
N GLN A 830 27.09 13.50 -4.71
CA GLN A 830 27.15 12.89 -6.04
C GLN A 830 26.99 13.93 -7.17
N PRO A 831 27.98 14.05 -8.09
CA PRO A 831 27.93 15.02 -9.18
C PRO A 831 26.72 14.81 -10.11
N ILE A 832 26.14 15.91 -10.56
CA ILE A 832 25.00 15.91 -11.50
C ILE A 832 25.44 16.41 -12.87
N LEU A 833 24.90 15.79 -13.92
CA LEU A 833 25.06 16.25 -15.29
C LEU A 833 23.69 16.46 -15.94
N THR A 834 23.39 17.72 -16.28
CA THR A 834 22.20 18.09 -17.04
C THR A 834 22.54 18.26 -18.52
N LEU A 835 21.76 17.61 -19.39
CA LEU A 835 21.94 17.58 -20.84
C LEU A 835 20.67 17.99 -21.56
N PRO A 836 20.77 18.71 -22.69
CA PRO A 836 19.62 18.96 -23.53
C PRO A 836 19.14 17.67 -24.20
N LEU A 837 17.85 17.36 -24.02
CA LEU A 837 17.15 16.28 -24.71
C LEU A 837 16.28 16.90 -25.81
N ALA A 838 16.69 16.78 -27.07
CA ALA A 838 15.97 17.38 -28.20
C ALA A 838 15.56 16.34 -29.23
N ALA A 839 14.47 16.62 -29.96
CA ALA A 839 13.95 15.74 -31.00
C ALA A 839 15.04 15.26 -31.98
N GLY A 840 15.18 13.93 -32.10
CA GLY A 840 16.15 13.30 -33.01
C GLY A 840 17.60 13.31 -32.53
N ARG A 841 17.87 13.75 -31.29
CA ARG A 841 19.11 13.44 -30.55
C ARG A 841 18.87 12.24 -29.64
N ARG A 842 19.93 11.46 -29.41
CA ARG A 842 19.94 10.32 -28.49
C ARG A 842 20.93 10.59 -27.38
N VAL A 843 20.59 10.21 -26.16
CA VAL A 843 21.54 10.15 -25.06
C VAL A 843 21.84 8.67 -24.80
N MET A 844 23.11 8.34 -24.66
CA MET A 844 23.57 6.96 -24.44
C MET A 844 24.41 6.94 -23.19
N PHE A 845 24.28 5.91 -22.37
CA PHE A 845 25.17 5.66 -21.25
C PHE A 845 25.19 4.16 -20.98
N THR A 846 26.22 3.70 -20.30
CA THR A 846 26.40 2.31 -19.91
C THR A 846 26.36 2.26 -18.40
N ASP A 847 25.50 1.42 -17.85
CA ASP A 847 25.37 1.21 -16.41
C ASP A 847 26.52 0.32 -15.87
N GLY A 848 26.71 0.28 -14.55
CA GLY A 848 27.75 -0.48 -13.86
C GLY A 848 27.66 -1.99 -14.09
N ASP A 849 26.47 -2.50 -14.43
CA ASP A 849 26.20 -3.89 -14.84
C ASP A 849 26.57 -4.17 -16.32
N GLY A 850 26.96 -3.14 -17.08
CA GLY A 850 27.27 -3.22 -18.50
C GLY A 850 26.07 -3.03 -19.44
N THR A 851 24.90 -2.64 -18.93
CA THR A 851 23.70 -2.35 -19.73
C THR A 851 23.87 -1.03 -20.51
N ASP A 852 23.84 -1.09 -21.84
CA ASP A 852 23.83 0.10 -22.70
C ASP A 852 22.40 0.64 -22.81
N VAL A 853 22.11 1.80 -22.21
CA VAL A 853 20.84 2.50 -22.39
C VAL A 853 20.94 3.61 -23.41
N THR A 854 19.95 3.63 -24.29
CA THR A 854 19.68 4.76 -25.18
C THR A 854 18.36 5.42 -24.81
N LEU A 855 18.44 6.68 -24.39
CA LEU A 855 17.29 7.57 -24.25
C LEU A 855 17.10 8.38 -25.54
N SER A 856 15.85 8.51 -25.99
CA SER A 856 15.52 9.30 -27.17
C SER A 856 14.15 9.96 -27.07
N LEU A 857 14.05 11.15 -27.67
CA LEU A 857 12.81 11.91 -27.79
C LEU A 857 12.51 12.11 -29.29
N SER A 858 11.30 11.76 -29.72
CA SER A 858 10.93 11.85 -31.15
C SER A 858 10.44 13.24 -31.58
N LYS A 859 9.87 14.03 -30.66
CA LYS A 859 9.40 15.40 -30.84
C LYS A 859 9.40 16.14 -29.50
N GLY A 860 9.52 17.45 -29.56
CA GLY A 860 9.67 18.29 -28.38
C GLY A 860 11.13 18.42 -27.95
N ASP A 861 11.33 19.27 -26.96
CA ASP A 861 12.63 19.58 -26.39
C ASP A 861 12.53 19.44 -24.86
N GLY A 862 13.65 19.30 -24.18
CA GLY A 862 13.67 19.08 -22.75
C GLY A 862 15.07 18.93 -22.21
N THR A 863 15.15 18.50 -20.97
CA THR A 863 16.38 18.25 -20.23
C THR A 863 16.38 16.84 -19.66
N LEU A 864 17.54 16.21 -19.70
CA LEU A 864 17.86 14.99 -18.98
C LEU A 864 18.85 15.36 -17.89
N THR A 865 18.60 14.89 -16.67
CA THR A 865 19.47 15.05 -15.52
C THR A 865 19.91 13.66 -15.05
N VAL A 866 21.22 13.45 -14.96
CA VAL A 866 21.81 12.19 -14.48
C VAL A 866 22.75 12.40 -13.29
N ALA A 867 22.79 11.43 -12.39
CA ALA A 867 23.77 11.24 -11.32
C ALA A 867 24.93 10.39 -11.81
N GLY A 868 26.04 10.44 -11.06
CA GLY A 868 27.08 9.43 -11.10
C GLY A 868 28.44 10.02 -10.77
N GLU A 869 29.43 9.16 -10.61
CA GLU A 869 30.81 9.57 -10.41
C GLU A 869 31.52 9.76 -11.77
N ASN A 870 32.53 10.63 -11.80
CA ASN A 870 33.40 10.84 -12.96
C ASN A 870 32.66 11.17 -14.28
N LEU A 871 31.47 11.79 -14.19
CA LEU A 871 30.61 12.06 -15.35
C LEU A 871 31.32 12.91 -16.41
N ALA A 872 31.31 12.42 -17.63
CA ALA A 872 31.85 13.06 -18.82
C ALA A 872 30.93 12.86 -20.02
N THR A 873 30.87 13.86 -20.89
CA THR A 873 30.09 13.77 -22.14
C THR A 873 30.96 13.66 -23.36
N ILE A 874 30.55 12.83 -24.29
CA ILE A 874 31.14 12.69 -25.63
C ILE A 874 30.03 13.01 -26.64
N GLU A 875 30.13 14.17 -27.31
CA GLU A 875 29.20 14.54 -28.37
C GLU A 875 29.60 13.97 -29.72
N GLU A 876 28.71 13.19 -30.34
CA GLU A 876 28.85 12.68 -31.69
C GLU A 876 27.64 13.02 -32.57
N ARG A 877 27.71 14.11 -33.34
CA ARG A 877 26.69 14.58 -34.30
C ARG A 877 25.24 14.68 -33.76
N ARG A 878 24.55 13.54 -33.58
CA ARG A 878 23.17 13.39 -33.10
C ARG A 878 23.06 12.47 -31.87
N ALA A 879 24.17 12.08 -31.26
CA ALA A 879 24.22 11.31 -30.03
C ALA A 879 25.11 12.02 -29.01
N THR A 880 24.74 11.94 -27.74
CA THR A 880 25.58 12.33 -26.61
C THR A 880 25.78 11.08 -25.77
N THR A 881 27.02 10.62 -25.64
CA THR A 881 27.35 9.52 -24.73
C THR A 881 27.79 10.09 -23.40
N ILE A 882 27.20 9.60 -22.31
CA ILE A 882 27.64 9.86 -20.95
C ILE A 882 28.55 8.70 -20.54
N ALA A 883 29.73 9.03 -20.07
CA ALA A 883 30.66 8.11 -19.44
C ALA A 883 30.84 8.52 -17.99
N GLY A 884 31.01 7.56 -17.10
CA GLY A 884 31.03 7.75 -15.66
C GLY A 884 30.77 6.42 -14.97
N ASP A 885 30.85 6.42 -13.65
CA ASP A 885 30.59 5.27 -12.81
C ASP A 885 29.25 5.51 -12.06
N ASP A 886 28.48 4.46 -11.78
CA ASP A 886 27.18 4.52 -11.08
C ASP A 886 26.21 5.57 -11.66
N ILE A 887 26.03 5.54 -12.99
CA ILE A 887 25.21 6.53 -13.69
C ILE A 887 23.72 6.24 -13.49
N GLU A 888 23.02 7.14 -12.82
CA GLU A 888 21.58 7.04 -12.56
C GLU A 888 20.82 8.16 -13.28
N ILE A 889 19.65 7.87 -13.86
CA ILE A 889 18.78 8.94 -14.37
C ILE A 889 17.89 9.43 -13.23
N VAL A 890 17.95 10.74 -12.98
CA VAL A 890 17.27 11.34 -11.83
C VAL A 890 16.18 12.34 -12.22
N GLY A 891 16.20 12.84 -13.45
CA GLY A 891 15.16 13.77 -13.90
C GLY A 891 15.05 13.85 -15.42
N ILE A 892 13.81 13.92 -15.90
CA ILE A 892 13.51 14.26 -17.29
C ILE A 892 12.40 15.29 -17.30
N ASP A 893 12.70 16.49 -17.76
CA ASP A 893 11.71 17.55 -17.93
C ASP A 893 11.53 17.84 -19.42
N LEU A 894 10.33 17.65 -19.92
CA LEU A 894 9.97 17.89 -21.33
C LEU A 894 9.07 19.12 -21.43
N ALA A 895 9.48 20.07 -22.28
CA ALA A 895 8.77 21.32 -22.53
C ALA A 895 8.49 21.53 -24.03
N GLY A 896 7.49 22.36 -24.36
CA GLY A 896 7.17 22.76 -25.74
C GLY A 896 6.18 21.85 -26.49
N GLU A 897 6.22 21.81 -27.83
CA GLU A 897 5.30 21.00 -28.67
C GLU A 897 5.66 19.50 -28.63
N THR A 898 5.44 18.85 -27.49
CA THR A 898 5.60 17.40 -27.29
C THR A 898 4.44 16.58 -27.85
N GLU A 899 3.41 17.23 -28.43
CA GLU A 899 2.27 16.57 -29.06
C GLU A 899 2.74 15.55 -30.12
N ARG A 900 2.34 14.29 -29.92
CA ARG A 900 2.79 13.13 -30.73
C ARG A 900 4.24 12.68 -30.50
N GLY A 901 4.92 13.24 -29.51
CA GLY A 901 6.24 12.81 -29.05
C GLY A 901 6.22 11.43 -28.41
N VAL A 902 7.33 10.72 -28.54
CA VAL A 902 7.59 9.44 -27.90
C VAL A 902 8.89 9.60 -27.12
N LEU A 903 8.81 9.47 -25.80
CA LEU A 903 9.96 9.30 -24.93
C LEU A 903 10.26 7.81 -24.86
N GLN A 904 11.44 7.42 -25.34
CA GLN A 904 11.82 6.02 -25.45
C GLN A 904 13.16 5.75 -24.79
N PHE A 905 13.16 4.79 -23.87
CA PHE A 905 14.32 4.12 -23.32
C PHE A 905 14.48 2.76 -23.99
N ARG A 906 15.73 2.42 -24.30
CA ARG A 906 16.09 1.14 -24.88
C ARG A 906 17.38 0.65 -24.23
N GLY A 907 17.28 -0.37 -23.39
CA GLY A 907 18.43 -1.13 -22.90
C GLY A 907 18.93 -2.16 -23.91
N ARG A 908 20.21 -2.53 -23.81
CA ARG A 908 20.83 -3.66 -24.52
C ARG A 908 22.04 -4.17 -23.73
N GLY A 909 22.14 -5.48 -23.54
CA GLY A 909 23.21 -6.10 -22.74
C GLY A 909 22.98 -5.93 -21.23
N GLY A 910 23.79 -6.58 -20.39
CA GLY A 910 23.62 -6.61 -18.93
C GLY A 910 22.42 -7.44 -18.46
N ASP A 911 22.08 -7.37 -17.17
CA ASP A 911 20.86 -7.99 -16.61
C ASP A 911 19.63 -7.06 -16.71
N GLY A 912 19.81 -5.88 -17.33
CA GLY A 912 18.74 -4.98 -17.76
C GLY A 912 18.18 -4.09 -16.65
N ARG A 913 18.94 -3.82 -15.59
CA ARG A 913 18.42 -3.16 -14.38
C ARG A 913 18.98 -1.76 -14.17
N ILE A 914 18.54 -0.83 -15.01
CA ILE A 914 18.74 0.59 -14.72
C ILE A 914 17.57 1.11 -13.90
N GLY A 915 17.87 1.51 -12.67
CA GLY A 915 16.96 2.30 -11.84
C GLY A 915 16.85 3.71 -12.40
N LEU A 916 15.67 4.06 -12.89
CA LEU A 916 15.24 5.46 -12.85
C LEU A 916 14.80 5.72 -11.41
N ARG A 917 15.45 6.63 -10.68
CA ARG A 917 15.00 7.09 -9.35
C ARG A 917 14.89 8.60 -9.40
N GLY A 918 13.67 9.10 -9.60
CA GLY A 918 13.46 10.51 -9.88
C GLY A 918 12.13 10.84 -10.55
N ALA A 919 12.08 11.95 -11.27
CA ALA A 919 10.84 12.45 -11.88
C ALA A 919 10.90 12.50 -13.41
N ILE A 920 9.78 12.18 -14.06
CA ILE A 920 9.53 12.49 -15.47
C ILE A 920 8.38 13.49 -15.52
N ASN A 921 8.69 14.74 -15.87
CA ASN A 921 7.70 15.80 -16.02
C ASN A 921 7.51 16.15 -17.49
N VAL A 922 6.26 16.24 -17.92
CA VAL A 922 5.91 16.68 -19.27
C VAL A 922 4.85 17.76 -19.15
N ASP A 923 5.18 18.99 -19.53
CA ASP A 923 4.28 20.15 -19.39
C ASP A 923 3.01 20.04 -20.26
N GLY A 924 3.01 19.17 -21.28
CA GLY A 924 1.92 18.98 -22.22
C GLY A 924 1.66 17.50 -22.57
N ALA A 925 1.14 17.24 -23.78
CA ALA A 925 0.81 15.88 -24.20
C ALA A 925 2.05 15.03 -24.53
N LEU A 926 1.97 13.72 -24.31
CA LEU A 926 2.97 12.76 -24.79
C LEU A 926 2.26 11.58 -25.44
N ASN A 927 2.61 11.21 -26.67
CA ASN A 927 1.91 10.10 -27.31
C ASN A 927 2.29 8.76 -26.70
N ALA A 928 3.57 8.51 -26.43
CA ALA A 928 3.96 7.31 -25.72
C ALA A 928 5.19 7.50 -24.83
N LEU A 929 5.15 6.86 -23.67
CA LEU A 929 6.31 6.59 -22.84
C LEU A 929 6.63 5.09 -22.99
N ARG A 930 7.85 4.77 -23.45
CA ARG A 930 8.27 3.38 -23.68
C ARG A 930 9.61 3.13 -23.01
N ALA A 931 9.66 2.18 -22.11
CA ALA A 931 10.89 1.70 -21.51
C ALA A 931 11.00 0.19 -21.71
N GLY A 932 11.87 -0.24 -22.62
CA GLY A 932 12.18 -1.67 -22.79
C GLY A 932 13.49 -1.99 -22.09
N MET A 933 13.50 -3.04 -21.25
CA MET A 933 14.65 -3.44 -20.41
C MET A 933 15.10 -2.30 -19.47
N VAL A 934 14.13 -1.62 -18.87
CA VAL A 934 14.37 -0.57 -17.86
C VAL A 934 13.33 -0.71 -16.76
N VAL A 935 13.79 -0.66 -15.52
CA VAL A 935 12.96 -0.75 -14.32
C VAL A 935 12.73 0.67 -13.81
N PHE A 936 11.46 1.03 -13.62
CA PHE A 936 11.14 2.25 -12.86
C PHE A 936 11.11 1.87 -11.39
N GLU A 937 11.96 2.47 -10.57
CA GLU A 937 11.98 2.26 -9.12
C GLU A 937 11.76 3.60 -8.42
N HIS A 938 10.68 3.77 -7.67
CA HIS A 938 10.39 5.01 -6.94
C HIS A 938 10.26 6.23 -7.87
N VAL A 939 9.65 6.05 -9.05
CA VAL A 939 9.52 7.11 -10.06
C VAL A 939 8.16 7.79 -10.00
N ILE A 940 8.18 9.11 -10.08
CA ILE A 940 6.98 9.92 -10.30
C ILE A 940 6.95 10.37 -11.76
N VAL A 941 5.88 10.03 -12.46
CA VAL A 941 5.63 10.44 -13.85
C VAL A 941 4.44 11.40 -13.86
N THR A 942 4.67 12.66 -14.21
CA THR A 942 3.62 13.67 -14.35
C THR A 942 3.49 14.07 -15.82
N ILE A 943 2.33 13.82 -16.43
CA ILE A 943 2.01 14.26 -17.78
C ILE A 943 0.88 15.30 -17.70
N GLY A 944 1.18 16.55 -18.04
CA GLY A 944 0.23 17.67 -18.04
C GLY A 944 -0.81 17.62 -19.17
N GLY A 945 -0.61 16.73 -20.16
CA GLY A 945 -1.52 16.46 -21.28
C GLY A 945 -1.81 14.97 -21.49
N PRO A 946 -2.56 14.59 -22.55
CA PRO A 946 -2.94 13.20 -22.78
C PRO A 946 -1.71 12.31 -23.01
N LEU A 947 -1.69 11.17 -22.29
CA LEU A 947 -0.79 10.04 -22.54
C LEU A 947 -1.56 8.90 -23.21
N THR A 948 -1.20 8.51 -24.44
CA THR A 948 -1.94 7.43 -25.12
C THR A 948 -1.43 6.03 -24.78
N LYS A 949 -0.14 5.91 -24.46
CA LYS A 949 0.50 4.62 -24.25
C LYS A 949 1.64 4.70 -23.23
N LEU A 950 1.61 3.80 -22.26
CA LEU A 950 2.75 3.47 -21.40
C LEU A 950 3.16 2.03 -21.67
N GLU A 951 4.43 1.81 -22.00
CA GLU A 951 5.03 0.47 -22.04
C GLU A 951 6.25 0.45 -21.13
N ALA A 952 6.27 -0.47 -20.19
CA ALA A 952 7.41 -0.76 -19.34
C ALA A 952 7.59 -2.28 -19.24
N GLU A 953 8.71 -2.74 -18.72
CA GLU A 953 8.90 -4.15 -18.36
C GLU A 953 8.49 -4.37 -16.91
N ARG A 954 9.10 -3.60 -16.01
CA ARG A 954 8.81 -3.62 -14.58
C ARG A 954 8.59 -2.22 -14.01
N LEU A 955 7.58 -2.08 -13.17
CA LEU A 955 7.25 -0.86 -12.43
C LEU A 955 7.26 -1.16 -10.95
N ASP A 956 8.13 -0.50 -10.18
CA ASP A 956 8.29 -0.73 -8.75
C ASP A 956 8.13 0.61 -8.01
N HIS A 957 7.12 0.72 -7.15
CA HIS A 957 6.80 1.95 -6.41
C HIS A 957 6.62 3.18 -7.34
N VAL A 958 5.87 3.01 -8.42
CA VAL A 958 5.67 4.06 -9.44
C VAL A 958 4.37 4.80 -9.23
N ARG A 959 4.41 6.14 -9.30
CA ARG A 959 3.22 6.99 -9.33
C ARG A 959 3.09 7.69 -10.68
N LEU A 960 1.97 7.49 -11.35
CA LEU A 960 1.68 8.06 -12.65
C LEU A 960 0.47 8.99 -12.58
N PHE A 961 0.67 10.25 -12.97
CA PHE A 961 -0.36 11.27 -13.07
C PHE A 961 -0.54 11.67 -14.54
N VAL A 962 -1.77 11.55 -15.06
CA VAL A 962 -2.11 11.91 -16.44
C VAL A 962 -3.30 12.86 -16.49
N ASN A 963 -3.03 14.10 -16.87
CA ASN A 963 -3.99 15.21 -16.91
C ASN A 963 -4.39 15.56 -18.37
N ASP A 964 -5.63 16.04 -18.59
CA ASP A 964 -6.18 16.59 -19.86
C ASP A 964 -6.52 15.55 -20.98
N ALA A 965 -7.54 15.65 -21.86
CA ALA A 965 -8.72 16.49 -22.08
C ALA A 965 -9.91 15.55 -22.44
N ALA A 966 -11.14 15.96 -22.16
CA ALA A 966 -12.36 15.17 -22.40
C ALA A 966 -12.45 14.61 -23.85
N GLY A 967 -12.59 13.28 -23.98
CA GLY A 967 -12.72 12.58 -25.27
C GLY A 967 -11.43 11.94 -25.82
N ALA A 968 -10.33 11.99 -25.06
CA ALA A 968 -9.10 11.27 -25.38
C ALA A 968 -9.31 9.74 -25.46
N ARG A 969 -8.49 9.07 -26.27
CA ARG A 969 -8.44 7.60 -26.29
C ARG A 969 -8.00 7.10 -24.92
N PRO A 970 -8.49 5.93 -24.47
CA PRO A 970 -8.04 5.36 -23.21
C PRO A 970 -6.51 5.23 -23.18
N LEU A 971 -5.90 5.61 -22.05
CA LEU A 971 -4.50 5.35 -21.75
C LEU A 971 -4.28 3.84 -21.80
N ARG A 972 -3.39 3.38 -22.68
CA ARG A 972 -3.03 1.96 -22.80
C ARG A 972 -1.75 1.69 -22.05
N MET A 973 -1.85 0.99 -20.93
CA MET A 973 -0.71 0.53 -20.14
C MET A 973 -0.40 -0.92 -20.48
N LYS A 974 0.88 -1.20 -20.74
CA LYS A 974 1.39 -2.56 -20.86
C LYS A 974 2.69 -2.68 -20.05
N PHE A 975 2.72 -3.63 -19.12
CA PHE A 975 3.93 -4.01 -18.41
C PHE A 975 3.92 -5.50 -18.11
N ASP A 976 5.06 -6.06 -17.70
CA ASP A 976 5.15 -7.48 -17.37
C ASP A 976 4.88 -7.63 -15.86
N GLU A 977 5.61 -6.91 -15.01
CA GLU A 977 5.38 -6.88 -13.56
C GLU A 977 5.20 -5.46 -13.02
N ALA A 978 4.31 -5.29 -12.04
CA ALA A 978 4.27 -4.08 -11.23
C ALA A 978 4.08 -4.36 -9.74
N GLN A 979 4.81 -3.62 -8.90
CA GLN A 979 4.69 -3.60 -7.45
C GLN A 979 4.43 -2.16 -6.99
N GLN A 980 3.42 -1.95 -6.14
CA GLN A 980 3.01 -0.62 -5.65
C GLN A 980 2.84 0.44 -6.77
N LEU A 981 2.05 0.09 -7.79
CA LEU A 981 1.75 1.00 -8.89
C LEU A 981 0.53 1.86 -8.57
N HIS A 982 0.72 3.17 -8.46
CA HIS A 982 -0.37 4.15 -8.30
C HIS A 982 -0.58 4.92 -9.58
N VAL A 983 -1.80 4.92 -10.10
CA VAL A 983 -2.16 5.65 -11.31
C VAL A 983 -3.37 6.51 -11.05
N ALA A 984 -3.22 7.82 -11.22
CA ALA A 984 -4.31 8.77 -11.25
C ALA A 984 -4.44 9.35 -12.67
N SER A 985 -5.53 9.02 -13.34
CA SER A 985 -5.74 9.38 -14.73
C SER A 985 -7.09 10.06 -14.91
N THR A 986 -7.09 11.27 -15.46
CA THR A 986 -8.33 11.97 -15.86
C THR A 986 -8.97 11.38 -17.13
N VAL A 987 -8.31 10.42 -17.78
CA VAL A 987 -8.79 9.70 -18.97
C VAL A 987 -9.04 8.23 -18.65
N ALA A 988 -9.91 7.59 -19.44
CA ALA A 988 -10.17 6.16 -19.32
C ALA A 988 -8.91 5.31 -19.48
N MET A 989 -8.90 4.09 -18.96
CA MET A 989 -7.71 3.24 -18.96
C MET A 989 -7.96 1.84 -19.53
N ASP A 990 -6.99 1.34 -20.30
CA ASP A 990 -6.82 -0.06 -20.66
C ASP A 990 -5.47 -0.54 -20.06
N LEU A 991 -5.48 -1.65 -19.33
CA LEU A 991 -4.29 -2.19 -18.67
C LEU A 991 -4.08 -3.66 -19.08
N LYS A 992 -2.84 -3.99 -19.43
CA LYS A 992 -2.38 -5.35 -19.62
C LYS A 992 -1.08 -5.58 -18.84
N ALA A 993 -1.13 -6.48 -17.86
CA ALA A 993 0.01 -6.91 -17.07
C ALA A 993 0.17 -8.44 -17.07
N ASP A 994 1.36 -8.95 -16.77
CA ASP A 994 1.49 -10.35 -16.34
C ASP A 994 1.24 -10.46 -14.83
N ARG A 995 1.84 -9.61 -13.99
CA ARG A 995 1.60 -9.51 -12.54
C ARG A 995 1.39 -8.07 -12.08
N LEU A 996 0.52 -7.86 -11.10
CA LEU A 996 0.29 -6.57 -10.43
C LEU A 996 0.06 -6.81 -8.94
N ALA A 997 0.95 -6.29 -8.08
CA ALA A 997 0.92 -6.50 -6.64
C ALA A 997 0.96 -5.17 -5.87
N GLY A 998 -0.14 -4.83 -5.18
CA GLY A 998 -0.31 -3.56 -4.49
C GLY A 998 -0.57 -2.38 -5.42
N GLY A 999 -0.76 -1.20 -4.83
CA GLY A 999 -1.06 0.04 -5.52
C GLY A 999 -2.54 0.31 -5.80
N SER A 1000 -2.81 1.43 -6.48
CA SER A 1000 -4.16 1.92 -6.78
C SER A 1000 -4.31 2.38 -8.23
N LEU A 1001 -5.47 2.09 -8.83
CA LEU A 1001 -5.83 2.56 -10.16
C LEU A 1001 -7.07 3.46 -10.07
N ASP A 1002 -6.92 4.74 -10.43
CA ASP A 1002 -7.99 5.73 -10.48
C ASP A 1002 -8.15 6.25 -11.92
N ALA A 1003 -9.34 6.04 -12.49
CA ALA A 1003 -9.73 6.56 -13.79
C ALA A 1003 -11.25 6.70 -13.91
N PRO A 1004 -11.78 7.60 -14.76
CA PRO A 1004 -13.22 7.73 -14.98
C PRO A 1004 -13.91 6.41 -15.32
N TRP A 1005 -13.28 5.58 -16.18
CA TRP A 1005 -13.70 4.21 -16.42
C TRP A 1005 -12.57 3.38 -17.03
N PHE A 1006 -12.72 2.06 -16.93
CA PHE A 1006 -11.78 1.05 -17.38
C PHE A 1006 -12.35 0.22 -18.54
N GLY A 1007 -11.61 0.14 -19.64
CA GLY A 1007 -12.01 -0.60 -20.83
C GLY A 1007 -11.69 -2.10 -20.72
N ARG A 1008 -10.41 -2.45 -20.80
CA ARG A 1008 -9.90 -3.80 -20.61
C ARG A 1008 -8.87 -3.78 -19.50
N LEU A 1009 -9.18 -4.49 -18.41
CA LEU A 1009 -8.24 -4.82 -17.35
C LEU A 1009 -7.84 -6.28 -17.51
N GLN A 1010 -6.57 -6.52 -17.78
CA GLN A 1010 -6.05 -7.87 -17.95
C GLN A 1010 -4.75 -8.06 -17.16
N VAL A 1011 -4.77 -8.96 -16.17
CA VAL A 1011 -3.57 -9.42 -15.47
C VAL A 1011 -3.49 -10.93 -15.65
N ARG A 1012 -2.35 -11.46 -16.10
CA ARG A 1012 -2.25 -12.88 -16.47
C ARG A 1012 -2.16 -13.80 -15.26
N GLU A 1013 -1.43 -13.37 -14.24
CA GLU A 1013 -1.08 -14.10 -13.03
C GLU A 1013 -1.76 -13.46 -11.81
N ASP A 1014 -1.01 -13.09 -10.79
CA ASP A 1014 -1.51 -12.51 -9.55
C ASP A 1014 -1.82 -11.01 -9.72
N ALA A 1015 -3.00 -10.62 -9.25
CA ALA A 1015 -3.55 -9.28 -9.32
C ALA A 1015 -4.07 -8.88 -7.93
N SER A 1016 -3.33 -8.00 -7.27
CA SER A 1016 -3.71 -7.33 -6.02
C SER A 1016 -3.55 -5.83 -6.21
N PHE A 1017 -4.65 -5.10 -6.12
CA PHE A 1017 -4.68 -3.64 -6.27
C PHE A 1017 -6.06 -3.09 -5.87
N SER A 1018 -6.07 -1.82 -5.45
CA SER A 1018 -7.30 -1.06 -5.26
C SER A 1018 -7.71 -0.35 -6.55
N LEU A 1019 -9.01 -0.24 -6.79
CA LEU A 1019 -9.56 0.36 -8.01
C LEU A 1019 -10.65 1.37 -7.67
N PHE A 1020 -10.54 2.57 -8.26
CA PHE A 1020 -11.52 3.64 -8.13
C PHE A 1020 -11.98 4.06 -9.53
N ALA A 1021 -13.29 4.09 -9.73
CA ALA A 1021 -13.88 4.58 -10.98
C ALA A 1021 -15.12 5.44 -10.71
N THR A 1022 -15.17 6.64 -11.30
CA THR A 1022 -16.33 7.54 -11.19
C THR A 1022 -17.47 7.18 -12.17
N GLY A 1023 -17.20 6.33 -13.15
CA GLY A 1023 -18.14 5.98 -14.22
C GLY A 1023 -18.43 7.09 -15.23
N GLU A 1024 -17.80 8.25 -15.06
CA GLU A 1024 -18.00 9.41 -15.91
C GLU A 1024 -17.53 9.11 -17.35
N GLY A 1025 -18.42 9.33 -18.33
CA GLY A 1025 -18.13 9.04 -19.74
C GLY A 1025 -18.08 7.55 -20.10
N ALA A 1026 -18.41 6.64 -19.17
CA ALA A 1026 -18.39 5.21 -19.41
C ALA A 1026 -19.46 4.77 -20.44
N PRO A 1027 -19.11 3.95 -21.45
CA PRO A 1027 -20.10 3.45 -22.41
C PRO A 1027 -21.15 2.55 -21.73
N ARG A 1028 -22.43 2.94 -21.81
CA ARG A 1028 -23.59 2.23 -21.24
C ARG A 1028 -23.56 2.11 -19.71
N ASP A 1029 -22.99 3.10 -19.02
CA ASP A 1029 -22.83 3.13 -17.56
C ASP A 1029 -22.04 1.92 -17.02
N VAL A 1030 -21.13 1.38 -17.85
CA VAL A 1030 -20.26 0.25 -17.48
C VAL A 1030 -18.85 0.80 -17.24
N ALA A 1031 -18.60 1.19 -16.00
CA ALA A 1031 -17.34 1.76 -15.53
C ALA A 1031 -16.18 0.75 -15.58
N VAL A 1032 -16.44 -0.57 -15.45
CA VAL A 1032 -15.44 -1.61 -15.73
C VAL A 1032 -15.94 -2.53 -16.84
N ARG A 1033 -15.53 -2.31 -18.08
CA ARG A 1033 -16.13 -3.00 -19.24
C ARG A 1033 -15.72 -4.48 -19.34
N GLN A 1034 -14.48 -4.82 -19.03
CA GLN A 1034 -14.00 -6.20 -18.99
C GLN A 1034 -12.80 -6.36 -18.04
N GLY A 1035 -12.88 -7.35 -17.15
CA GLY A 1035 -11.79 -7.77 -16.27
C GLY A 1035 -11.40 -9.23 -16.52
N ARG A 1036 -10.11 -9.51 -16.73
CA ARG A 1036 -9.58 -10.86 -16.87
C ARG A 1036 -8.31 -11.03 -16.04
N PHE A 1037 -8.35 -11.90 -15.03
CA PHE A 1037 -7.28 -12.08 -14.06
C PHE A 1037 -6.81 -13.55 -14.02
N GLY A 1038 -5.58 -13.80 -13.61
CA GLY A 1038 -5.15 -15.12 -13.16
C GLY A 1038 -5.73 -15.38 -11.79
N ARG A 1039 -5.10 -14.84 -10.74
CA ARG A 1039 -5.64 -14.79 -9.38
C ARG A 1039 -5.93 -13.34 -9.01
N LEU A 1040 -7.17 -13.05 -8.60
CA LEU A 1040 -7.55 -11.75 -8.06
C LEU A 1040 -7.60 -11.86 -6.54
N VAL A 1041 -6.71 -11.15 -5.84
CA VAL A 1041 -6.51 -11.27 -4.39
C VAL A 1041 -6.30 -9.91 -3.73
N ASP A 1042 -6.80 -9.71 -2.50
CA ASP A 1042 -6.56 -8.50 -1.70
C ASP A 1042 -6.82 -7.18 -2.46
N GLY A 1043 -7.96 -7.08 -3.14
CA GLY A 1043 -8.35 -5.86 -3.85
C GLY A 1043 -9.57 -5.19 -3.22
N ASP A 1044 -9.57 -3.85 -3.16
CA ASP A 1044 -10.75 -3.04 -2.83
C ASP A 1044 -11.18 -2.21 -4.03
N TRP A 1045 -12.37 -2.47 -4.55
CA TRP A 1045 -12.87 -1.84 -5.77
C TRP A 1045 -14.09 -0.97 -5.46
N GLN A 1046 -13.98 0.33 -5.70
CA GLN A 1046 -15.07 1.30 -5.54
C GLN A 1046 -15.42 1.88 -6.91
N VAL A 1047 -16.56 1.48 -7.43
CA VAL A 1047 -16.96 1.76 -8.81
C VAL A 1047 -18.33 2.40 -8.85
N GLU A 1048 -18.37 3.67 -9.21
CA GLU A 1048 -19.59 4.36 -9.59
C GLU A 1048 -19.98 3.91 -11.01
N GLY A 1049 -21.05 3.12 -11.11
CA GLY A 1049 -21.50 2.47 -12.34
C GLY A 1049 -21.43 0.95 -12.29
N GLY A 1050 -21.71 0.31 -13.42
CA GLY A 1050 -21.75 -1.13 -13.58
C GLY A 1050 -20.44 -1.75 -14.03
N ALA A 1051 -20.39 -3.08 -14.01
CA ALA A 1051 -19.29 -3.86 -14.57
C ALA A 1051 -19.75 -4.88 -15.62
N GLY A 1052 -18.90 -5.13 -16.60
CA GLY A 1052 -19.07 -6.16 -17.60
C GLY A 1052 -18.75 -7.55 -17.04
N ALA A 1053 -17.98 -8.32 -17.80
CA ALA A 1053 -17.54 -9.64 -17.35
C ALA A 1053 -16.22 -9.51 -16.59
N ILE A 1054 -16.22 -9.97 -15.34
CA ILE A 1054 -15.03 -10.19 -14.51
C ILE A 1054 -14.78 -11.70 -14.47
N THR A 1055 -13.64 -12.12 -14.98
CA THR A 1055 -13.24 -13.54 -15.01
C THR A 1055 -11.87 -13.71 -14.41
N ALA A 1056 -11.71 -14.66 -13.49
CA ALA A 1056 -10.42 -15.05 -12.93
C ALA A 1056 -10.26 -16.58 -12.93
N ASP A 1057 -9.03 -17.08 -12.77
CA ASP A 1057 -8.83 -18.46 -12.38
C ASP A 1057 -9.24 -18.67 -10.91
N GLU A 1058 -8.87 -17.75 -10.01
CA GLU A 1058 -9.21 -17.72 -8.57
C GLU A 1058 -9.56 -16.30 -8.10
N ILE A 1059 -10.50 -16.17 -7.16
CA ILE A 1059 -10.84 -14.88 -6.51
C ILE A 1059 -10.83 -15.09 -4.99
N GLU A 1060 -10.00 -14.34 -4.27
CA GLU A 1060 -9.82 -14.47 -2.82
C GLU A 1060 -9.72 -13.07 -2.16
N GLN A 1061 -10.21 -12.90 -0.93
CA GLN A 1061 -10.01 -11.67 -0.13
C GLN A 1061 -10.34 -10.37 -0.89
N TRP A 1062 -11.41 -10.37 -1.68
CA TRP A 1062 -11.72 -9.27 -2.60
C TRP A 1062 -13.00 -8.55 -2.18
N THR A 1063 -12.91 -7.23 -2.00
CA THR A 1063 -14.05 -6.36 -1.68
C THR A 1063 -14.36 -5.51 -2.90
N ALA A 1064 -15.64 -5.44 -3.28
CA ALA A 1064 -16.04 -4.63 -4.42
C ALA A 1064 -17.45 -4.04 -4.26
N ARG A 1065 -17.56 -2.74 -4.54
CA ARG A 1065 -18.81 -1.97 -4.53
C ARG A 1065 -19.05 -1.37 -5.90
N PHE A 1066 -20.17 -1.73 -6.51
CA PHE A 1066 -20.63 -1.19 -7.79
C PHE A 1066 -21.97 -0.48 -7.60
N THR A 1067 -22.08 0.80 -7.95
CA THR A 1067 -23.40 1.47 -7.87
C THR A 1067 -24.35 1.01 -8.99
N GLY A 1068 -23.83 0.35 -10.04
CA GLY A 1068 -24.57 -0.18 -11.19
C GLY A 1068 -24.53 -1.71 -11.35
N PRO A 1069 -25.06 -2.25 -12.48
CA PRO A 1069 -25.19 -3.68 -12.67
C PRO A 1069 -23.89 -4.37 -13.11
N VAL A 1070 -23.65 -5.58 -12.60
CA VAL A 1070 -22.53 -6.46 -12.97
C VAL A 1070 -23.01 -7.58 -13.91
N THR A 1071 -22.37 -7.75 -15.06
CA THR A 1071 -22.78 -8.75 -16.06
C THR A 1071 -22.43 -10.16 -15.62
N SER A 1072 -21.19 -10.41 -15.17
CA SER A 1072 -20.86 -11.67 -14.52
C SER A 1072 -19.56 -11.61 -13.75
N LEU A 1073 -19.52 -12.31 -12.61
CA LEU A 1073 -18.33 -12.64 -11.85
C LEU A 1073 -18.07 -14.14 -11.96
N LYS A 1074 -16.93 -14.57 -12.52
CA LYS A 1074 -16.65 -16.00 -12.72
C LYS A 1074 -15.22 -16.36 -12.35
N ALA A 1075 -15.05 -17.29 -11.41
CA ALA A 1075 -13.78 -17.94 -11.14
C ALA A 1075 -13.76 -19.35 -11.78
N ARG A 1076 -12.64 -19.75 -12.40
CA ARG A 1076 -12.49 -21.11 -12.94
C ARG A 1076 -12.35 -22.16 -11.84
N ARG A 1077 -11.78 -21.80 -10.70
CA ARG A 1077 -11.66 -22.61 -9.48
C ARG A 1077 -12.61 -22.04 -8.43
N HIS A 1078 -12.12 -21.39 -7.39
CA HIS A 1078 -12.92 -20.97 -6.24
C HIS A 1078 -13.12 -19.45 -6.14
N VAL A 1079 -14.12 -19.07 -5.34
CA VAL A 1079 -14.36 -17.72 -4.84
C VAL A 1079 -14.32 -17.79 -3.31
N ARG A 1080 -13.41 -17.08 -2.64
CA ARG A 1080 -13.26 -17.14 -1.18
C ARG A 1080 -13.15 -15.75 -0.57
N ASP A 1081 -13.74 -15.54 0.60
CA ASP A 1081 -13.56 -14.29 1.36
C ASP A 1081 -13.85 -13.04 0.51
N VAL A 1082 -14.95 -13.09 -0.25
CA VAL A 1082 -15.37 -12.01 -1.16
C VAL A 1082 -16.54 -11.26 -0.57
N ASP A 1083 -16.49 -9.92 -0.56
CA ASP A 1083 -17.63 -9.06 -0.25
C ASP A 1083 -18.00 -8.24 -1.49
N LEU A 1084 -19.19 -8.46 -2.04
CA LEU A 1084 -19.66 -7.83 -3.26
C LEU A 1084 -20.96 -7.06 -3.01
N GLU A 1085 -20.94 -5.76 -3.23
CA GLU A 1085 -22.12 -4.90 -3.32
C GLU A 1085 -22.36 -4.46 -4.77
N ALA A 1086 -23.59 -4.61 -5.28
CA ALA A 1086 -23.95 -4.13 -6.61
C ALA A 1086 -25.44 -3.78 -6.74
N ASP A 1087 -25.85 -3.06 -7.79
CA ASP A 1087 -27.30 -2.98 -8.14
C ASP A 1087 -27.84 -4.39 -8.42
N SER A 1088 -27.21 -5.10 -9.35
CA SER A 1088 -27.56 -6.48 -9.65
C SER A 1088 -26.38 -7.23 -10.25
N VAL A 1089 -26.39 -8.56 -10.14
CA VAL A 1089 -25.39 -9.40 -10.80
C VAL A 1089 -26.08 -10.43 -11.67
N ARG A 1090 -25.85 -10.39 -12.98
CA ARG A 1090 -26.50 -11.36 -13.86
C ARG A 1090 -26.00 -12.80 -13.59
N SER A 1091 -24.72 -13.02 -13.36
CA SER A 1091 -24.26 -14.36 -12.95
C SER A 1091 -23.02 -14.32 -12.07
N VAL A 1092 -23.02 -15.09 -10.99
CA VAL A 1092 -21.83 -15.39 -10.19
C VAL A 1092 -21.56 -16.89 -10.28
N ALA A 1093 -20.34 -17.29 -10.62
CA ALA A 1093 -19.97 -18.69 -10.76
C ALA A 1093 -18.57 -19.01 -10.24
N ALA A 1094 -18.46 -20.02 -9.37
CA ALA A 1094 -17.21 -20.71 -9.04
C ALA A 1094 -17.20 -22.09 -9.72
N GLY A 1095 -16.06 -22.48 -10.31
CA GLY A 1095 -15.90 -23.80 -10.92
C GLY A 1095 -15.79 -24.93 -9.90
N THR A 1096 -15.27 -24.65 -8.71
CA THR A 1096 -15.23 -25.53 -7.53
C THR A 1096 -16.09 -24.92 -6.42
N ASP A 1097 -15.48 -24.33 -5.39
CA ASP A 1097 -16.14 -23.88 -4.16
C ASP A 1097 -16.36 -22.36 -4.10
N MET A 1098 -17.40 -21.95 -3.37
CA MET A 1098 -17.62 -20.57 -2.95
C MET A 1098 -17.67 -20.53 -1.43
N THR A 1099 -16.70 -19.89 -0.77
CA THR A 1099 -16.59 -19.90 0.70
C THR A 1099 -16.52 -18.49 1.29
N ALA A 1100 -17.10 -18.28 2.47
CA ALA A 1100 -17.03 -17.00 3.21
C ALA A 1100 -17.34 -15.77 2.32
N THR A 1101 -18.35 -15.89 1.47
CA THR A 1101 -18.66 -14.89 0.44
C THR A 1101 -19.96 -14.16 0.78
N THR A 1102 -19.93 -12.83 0.81
CA THR A 1102 -21.10 -11.96 0.96
C THR A 1102 -21.43 -11.29 -0.38
N ILE A 1103 -22.70 -11.31 -0.76
CA ILE A 1103 -23.21 -10.63 -1.96
C ILE A 1103 -24.44 -9.84 -1.57
N ASP A 1104 -24.36 -8.52 -1.58
CA ASP A 1104 -25.49 -7.61 -1.33
C ASP A 1104 -25.93 -6.90 -2.61
N LEU A 1105 -27.24 -6.90 -2.87
CA LEU A 1105 -27.79 -6.45 -4.14
C LEU A 1105 -29.02 -5.58 -3.96
N THR A 1106 -28.88 -4.34 -4.40
CA THR A 1106 -29.79 -3.23 -4.09
C THR A 1106 -30.94 -3.08 -5.10
N ARG A 1107 -30.93 -3.78 -6.25
CA ARG A 1107 -31.99 -3.67 -7.26
C ARG A 1107 -33.37 -4.02 -6.71
N ASP A 1108 -34.27 -3.04 -6.73
CA ASP A 1108 -35.66 -3.20 -6.33
C ASP A 1108 -36.52 -3.99 -7.33
N PHE A 1109 -37.54 -4.68 -6.81
CA PHE A 1109 -38.44 -5.49 -7.63
C PHE A 1109 -39.28 -4.62 -8.57
N ASN A 1110 -39.21 -4.89 -9.88
CA ASN A 1110 -40.04 -4.23 -10.88
C ASN A 1110 -41.24 -5.12 -11.28
N PRO A 1111 -42.49 -4.74 -10.93
CA PRO A 1111 -43.69 -5.53 -11.24
C PRO A 1111 -44.02 -5.60 -12.74
N ASP A 1112 -43.61 -4.60 -13.53
CA ASP A 1112 -43.82 -4.57 -14.99
C ASP A 1112 -42.79 -5.44 -15.72
N ARG A 1113 -41.66 -5.73 -15.08
CA ARG A 1113 -40.60 -6.61 -15.58
C ARG A 1113 -40.26 -7.71 -14.56
N PRO A 1114 -41.18 -8.65 -14.28
CA PRO A 1114 -41.01 -9.66 -13.23
C PRO A 1114 -39.91 -10.71 -13.52
N ARG A 1115 -39.24 -10.62 -14.67
CA ARG A 1115 -38.09 -11.46 -15.04
C ARG A 1115 -36.75 -10.78 -14.79
N ASP A 1116 -36.75 -9.50 -14.46
CA ASP A 1116 -35.58 -8.72 -14.11
C ASP A 1116 -35.37 -8.86 -12.60
N VAL A 1117 -34.48 -9.78 -12.26
CA VAL A 1117 -34.12 -10.16 -10.89
C VAL A 1117 -32.73 -9.64 -10.57
N ALA A 1118 -32.43 -9.43 -9.29
CA ALA A 1118 -31.11 -9.02 -8.80
C ALA A 1118 -30.03 -10.05 -9.16
N VAL A 1119 -30.34 -11.36 -9.11
CA VAL A 1119 -29.43 -12.42 -9.60
C VAL A 1119 -30.09 -13.38 -10.58
N ARG A 1120 -29.53 -13.54 -11.79
CA ARG A 1120 -30.06 -14.56 -12.71
C ARG A 1120 -29.50 -15.96 -12.43
N ASP A 1121 -28.20 -16.10 -12.22
CA ASP A 1121 -27.55 -17.40 -12.01
C ASP A 1121 -26.42 -17.32 -10.97
N LEU A 1122 -26.61 -17.89 -9.78
CA LEU A 1122 -25.58 -18.07 -8.76
C LEU A 1122 -25.18 -19.56 -8.68
N ARG A 1123 -23.90 -19.86 -8.92
CA ARG A 1123 -23.42 -21.25 -9.06
C ARG A 1123 -22.07 -21.52 -8.40
N ALA A 1124 -21.93 -22.70 -7.80
CA ALA A 1124 -20.66 -23.31 -7.43
C ALA A 1124 -20.63 -24.75 -7.96
N GLY A 1125 -19.49 -25.21 -8.47
CA GLY A 1125 -19.37 -26.58 -8.99
C GLY A 1125 -19.48 -27.63 -7.90
N ASP A 1126 -18.76 -27.40 -6.79
CA ASP A 1126 -18.62 -28.30 -5.66
C ASP A 1126 -19.42 -27.79 -4.46
N ALA A 1127 -18.95 -26.82 -3.66
CA ALA A 1127 -19.66 -26.35 -2.46
C ALA A 1127 -19.94 -24.84 -2.40
N MET A 1128 -20.98 -24.45 -1.67
CA MET A 1128 -21.15 -23.12 -1.07
C MET A 1128 -21.04 -23.26 0.45
N GLU A 1129 -20.14 -22.55 1.12
CA GLU A 1129 -19.89 -22.66 2.56
C GLU A 1129 -19.78 -21.25 3.18
N ASN A 1130 -20.56 -20.95 4.21
CA ASN A 1130 -20.61 -19.59 4.81
C ASN A 1130 -20.88 -18.48 3.78
N VAL A 1131 -21.82 -18.72 2.85
CA VAL A 1131 -22.18 -17.75 1.81
C VAL A 1131 -23.44 -16.98 2.21
N LEU A 1132 -23.39 -15.65 2.23
CA LEU A 1132 -24.54 -14.77 2.47
C LEU A 1132 -24.91 -14.04 1.18
N VAL A 1133 -26.17 -14.11 0.77
CA VAL A 1133 -26.70 -13.35 -0.36
C VAL A 1133 -27.93 -12.57 0.05
N THR A 1134 -27.92 -11.26 -0.13
CA THR A 1134 -29.06 -10.37 0.04
C THR A 1134 -29.45 -9.79 -1.31
N ALA A 1135 -30.74 -9.85 -1.67
CA ALA A 1135 -31.22 -9.43 -2.98
C ALA A 1135 -32.62 -8.82 -2.91
N ARG A 1136 -32.79 -7.53 -3.26
CA ARG A 1136 -34.10 -6.87 -3.13
C ARG A 1136 -35.17 -7.32 -4.15
N SER A 1137 -34.79 -7.65 -5.40
CA SER A 1137 -35.75 -7.98 -6.50
C SER A 1137 -35.95 -9.47 -6.85
N GLY A 1138 -35.10 -10.38 -6.38
CA GLY A 1138 -35.25 -11.83 -6.68
C GLY A 1138 -33.98 -12.55 -7.09
N ILE A 1139 -34.03 -13.90 -7.10
CA ILE A 1139 -33.01 -14.79 -7.67
C ILE A 1139 -33.67 -15.81 -8.61
N ARG A 1140 -33.17 -15.96 -9.83
CA ARG A 1140 -33.73 -16.90 -10.81
C ARG A 1140 -33.19 -18.33 -10.65
N SER A 1141 -31.88 -18.50 -10.44
CA SER A 1141 -31.26 -19.82 -10.27
C SER A 1141 -30.15 -19.80 -9.23
N LEU A 1142 -30.19 -20.78 -8.33
CA LEU A 1142 -29.15 -21.10 -7.35
C LEU A 1142 -28.73 -22.58 -7.52
N GLN A 1143 -27.43 -22.84 -7.68
CA GLN A 1143 -26.90 -24.20 -7.92
C GLN A 1143 -25.58 -24.43 -7.17
N ALA A 1144 -25.47 -25.52 -6.40
CA ALA A 1144 -24.21 -26.01 -5.86
C ALA A 1144 -24.26 -27.54 -5.70
N GLY A 1145 -23.09 -28.19 -5.65
CA GLY A 1145 -22.96 -29.61 -5.32
C GLY A 1145 -23.09 -29.90 -3.81
N ARG A 1146 -22.84 -28.90 -2.96
CA ARG A 1146 -22.99 -28.91 -1.49
C ARG A 1146 -23.32 -27.49 -1.02
N MET A 1147 -24.09 -27.33 0.06
CA MET A 1147 -24.38 -26.03 0.68
C MET A 1147 -24.35 -26.17 2.21
N GLU A 1148 -23.44 -25.46 2.86
CA GLU A 1148 -23.26 -25.44 4.31
C GLU A 1148 -23.26 -23.98 4.80
N ASP A 1149 -24.01 -23.69 5.86
CA ASP A 1149 -24.14 -22.34 6.45
C ASP A 1149 -24.38 -21.21 5.41
N THR A 1150 -25.08 -21.56 4.33
CA THR A 1150 -25.42 -20.65 3.23
C THR A 1150 -26.79 -20.01 3.49
N VAL A 1151 -26.85 -18.69 3.46
CA VAL A 1151 -28.04 -17.88 3.74
C VAL A 1151 -28.39 -17.03 2.53
N VAL A 1152 -29.62 -17.14 2.05
CA VAL A 1152 -30.13 -16.32 0.94
C VAL A 1152 -31.39 -15.58 1.37
N ARG A 1153 -31.33 -14.25 1.31
CA ARG A 1153 -32.40 -13.31 1.67
C ARG A 1153 -32.89 -12.59 0.44
N VAL A 1154 -34.20 -12.65 0.17
CA VAL A 1154 -34.80 -11.96 -0.96
C VAL A 1154 -35.92 -11.02 -0.50
N GLY A 1155 -35.87 -9.76 -0.93
CA GLY A 1155 -36.91 -8.74 -0.66
C GLY A 1155 -36.84 -8.12 0.75
N VAL A 1156 -35.65 -7.86 1.27
CA VAL A 1156 -35.41 -7.21 2.58
C VAL A 1156 -34.86 -5.79 2.32
N ALA A 1157 -35.37 -4.78 3.03
CA ALA A 1157 -34.84 -3.41 3.01
C ALA A 1157 -33.83 -3.19 4.16
N ASP A 1158 -32.81 -2.36 3.91
CA ASP A 1158 -31.50 -2.32 4.60
C ASP A 1158 -31.46 -1.81 6.06
N THR A 1159 -32.55 -1.77 6.81
CA THR A 1159 -32.50 -1.30 8.21
C THR A 1159 -32.73 -2.43 9.20
N VAL A 1160 -31.68 -3.22 9.50
CA VAL A 1160 -31.63 -4.02 10.73
C VAL A 1160 -30.19 -4.05 11.30
N PRO A 1161 -29.90 -3.37 12.42
CA PRO A 1161 -28.62 -3.46 13.12
C PRO A 1161 -28.35 -4.86 13.67
N VAL A 1162 -27.07 -5.25 13.70
CA VAL A 1162 -26.59 -6.55 14.17
C VAL A 1162 -27.03 -6.78 15.63
N GLY A 1163 -27.77 -7.87 15.88
CA GLY A 1163 -28.16 -8.30 17.23
C GLY A 1163 -29.61 -8.03 17.63
N GLN A 1164 -30.40 -7.32 16.84
CA GLN A 1164 -31.85 -7.26 17.01
C GLN A 1164 -32.56 -7.70 15.73
N SER A 1165 -33.47 -8.66 15.84
CA SER A 1165 -34.37 -9.05 14.76
C SER A 1165 -35.77 -8.51 15.05
N PRO A 1166 -36.25 -7.45 14.36
CA PRO A 1166 -37.65 -7.09 14.44
C PRO A 1166 -38.21 -6.77 13.04
N VAL A 1167 -38.51 -7.78 12.23
CA VAL A 1167 -39.39 -7.58 11.07
C VAL A 1167 -40.39 -8.73 10.98
N GLY A 1168 -41.67 -8.37 11.07
CA GLY A 1168 -42.76 -9.32 11.01
C GLY A 1168 -43.04 -9.74 9.57
N PRO A 1169 -43.68 -10.90 9.32
CA PRO A 1169 -44.01 -11.39 7.97
C PRO A 1169 -44.91 -10.48 7.11
N GLN A 1170 -45.29 -9.31 7.60
CA GLN A 1170 -46.22 -8.36 6.97
C GLN A 1170 -45.50 -7.25 6.20
N ASP A 1171 -44.17 -7.09 6.37
CA ASP A 1171 -43.39 -6.00 5.76
C ASP A 1171 -42.74 -6.39 4.42
N PHE A 1172 -42.95 -7.63 3.93
CA PHE A 1172 -42.55 -8.05 2.58
C PHE A 1172 -43.52 -7.48 1.54
N VAL A 1173 -43.22 -6.28 1.03
CA VAL A 1173 -43.97 -5.65 -0.06
C VAL A 1173 -43.85 -6.50 -1.33
N THR A 1174 -44.88 -7.30 -1.58
CA THR A 1174 -45.35 -7.83 -2.89
C THR A 1174 -44.31 -8.30 -3.93
N ALA A 1175 -44.32 -9.62 -4.18
CA ALA A 1175 -43.86 -10.36 -5.37
C ALA A 1175 -42.37 -10.78 -5.50
N ALA A 1176 -41.62 -10.93 -4.40
CA ALA A 1176 -40.30 -11.57 -4.44
C ALA A 1176 -40.38 -13.11 -4.63
N GLN A 1177 -39.77 -13.65 -5.69
CA GLN A 1177 -39.81 -15.07 -6.02
C GLN A 1177 -38.41 -15.66 -6.28
N ILE A 1178 -38.13 -16.87 -5.76
CA ILE A 1178 -37.05 -17.73 -6.25
C ILE A 1178 -37.61 -18.59 -7.38
N SER A 1179 -37.15 -18.42 -8.62
CA SER A 1179 -37.76 -19.13 -9.76
C SER A 1179 -37.46 -20.64 -9.77
N SER A 1180 -36.20 -21.02 -9.51
CA SER A 1180 -35.80 -22.42 -9.37
C SER A 1180 -34.57 -22.61 -8.50
N VAL A 1181 -34.59 -23.64 -7.65
CA VAL A 1181 -33.45 -24.07 -6.82
C VAL A 1181 -33.06 -25.49 -7.25
N ARG A 1182 -31.77 -25.71 -7.52
CA ARG A 1182 -31.26 -27.04 -7.81
C ARG A 1182 -30.22 -27.44 -6.77
N LEU A 1183 -30.51 -28.52 -6.05
CA LEU A 1183 -29.60 -29.12 -5.08
C LEU A 1183 -29.14 -30.47 -5.64
N ARG A 1184 -27.84 -30.67 -5.80
CA ARG A 1184 -27.27 -31.97 -6.19
C ARG A 1184 -26.42 -32.46 -5.02
N GLY A 1185 -26.24 -33.77 -4.91
CA GLY A 1185 -25.37 -34.33 -3.89
C GLY A 1185 -25.04 -35.78 -4.20
N THR A 1186 -23.80 -36.18 -3.91
CA THR A 1186 -23.33 -37.57 -4.00
C THR A 1186 -23.41 -38.21 -2.61
N GLY A 1187 -24.43 -39.03 -2.34
CA GLY A 1187 -24.58 -39.77 -1.07
C GLY A 1187 -25.92 -39.58 -0.37
N GLU A 1188 -26.09 -40.19 0.81
CA GLU A 1188 -27.27 -39.98 1.66
C GLU A 1188 -27.28 -38.54 2.26
N PRO A 1189 -28.45 -37.91 2.46
CA PRO A 1189 -28.57 -36.61 3.14
C PRO A 1189 -27.94 -36.66 4.55
N GLY A 1190 -26.82 -35.96 4.74
CA GLY A 1190 -26.02 -35.96 5.97
C GLY A 1190 -25.64 -34.53 6.43
N PRO A 1191 -24.54 -34.34 7.18
CA PRO A 1191 -24.10 -33.05 7.77
C PRO A 1191 -23.97 -31.89 6.77
N TRP A 1192 -23.82 -32.19 5.49
CA TRP A 1192 -23.58 -31.26 4.39
C TRP A 1192 -24.82 -30.44 3.93
N MET A 1193 -26.00 -30.62 4.55
CA MET A 1193 -27.20 -29.78 4.36
C MET A 1193 -27.65 -29.12 5.69
N ARG A 1194 -26.70 -28.69 6.51
CA ARG A 1194 -26.98 -28.06 7.81
C ARG A 1194 -27.23 -26.56 7.64
N ASN A 1195 -28.23 -26.03 8.34
CA ASN A 1195 -28.55 -24.59 8.45
C ASN A 1195 -28.84 -23.82 7.15
N VAL A 1196 -29.13 -24.48 6.03
CA VAL A 1196 -29.53 -23.80 4.78
C VAL A 1196 -30.87 -23.08 4.96
N ASN A 1197 -30.89 -21.76 4.82
CA ASN A 1197 -32.09 -20.92 4.97
C ASN A 1197 -32.40 -20.15 3.68
N LEU A 1198 -33.59 -20.38 3.12
CA LEU A 1198 -34.09 -19.70 1.92
C LEU A 1198 -35.35 -18.91 2.29
N ALA A 1199 -35.24 -17.58 2.33
CA ALA A 1199 -36.36 -16.70 2.65
C ALA A 1199 -36.82 -15.92 1.39
N ALA A 1200 -38.03 -16.23 0.90
CA ALA A 1200 -38.66 -15.55 -0.24
C ALA A 1200 -40.19 -15.64 -0.17
N THR A 1201 -40.91 -14.70 -0.82
CA THR A 1201 -42.38 -14.69 -0.85
C THR A 1201 -42.98 -15.85 -1.66
N ALA A 1202 -42.26 -16.38 -2.67
CA ALA A 1202 -42.60 -17.64 -3.34
C ALA A 1202 -41.36 -18.39 -3.88
N ILE A 1203 -41.39 -19.73 -3.92
CA ILE A 1203 -40.35 -20.57 -4.53
C ILE A 1203 -41.01 -21.40 -5.66
N GLY A 1204 -40.52 -21.25 -6.90
CA GLY A 1204 -41.11 -21.84 -8.11
C GLY A 1204 -40.85 -23.34 -8.25
N ARG A 1205 -39.62 -23.75 -8.58
CA ARG A 1205 -39.26 -25.17 -8.80
C ARG A 1205 -38.03 -25.59 -8.00
N ILE A 1206 -38.18 -26.53 -7.08
CA ILE A 1206 -37.05 -27.21 -6.41
C ILE A 1206 -36.76 -28.50 -7.17
N THR A 1207 -35.53 -28.71 -7.61
CA THR A 1207 -35.08 -29.95 -8.26
C THR A 1207 -33.92 -30.53 -7.49
N THR A 1208 -34.07 -31.76 -7.00
CA THR A 1208 -32.98 -32.51 -6.36
C THR A 1208 -32.43 -33.57 -7.32
N GLY A 1209 -31.12 -33.81 -7.29
CA GLY A 1209 -30.46 -34.84 -8.09
C GLY A 1209 -29.50 -35.65 -7.24
N PHE A 1210 -29.92 -36.85 -6.83
CA PHE A 1210 -29.11 -37.81 -6.08
C PHE A 1210 -28.77 -39.00 -6.98
N ALA A 1211 -27.55 -39.53 -6.87
CA ALA A 1211 -27.05 -40.60 -7.74
C ALA A 1211 -27.75 -41.96 -7.54
N ASP A 1212 -28.55 -42.14 -6.49
CA ASP A 1212 -29.22 -43.41 -6.19
C ASP A 1212 -30.75 -43.31 -6.34
N ALA A 1213 -31.28 -43.94 -7.39
CA ALA A 1213 -32.70 -43.93 -7.71
C ALA A 1213 -33.58 -44.65 -6.64
N ALA A 1214 -32.98 -45.47 -5.77
CA ALA A 1214 -33.68 -46.11 -4.65
C ALA A 1214 -33.82 -45.19 -3.42
N ALA A 1215 -32.95 -44.18 -3.26
CA ALA A 1215 -33.05 -43.18 -2.20
C ALA A 1215 -34.07 -42.07 -2.53
N ALA A 1216 -34.44 -41.92 -3.80
CA ALA A 1216 -35.43 -40.96 -4.27
C ALA A 1216 -36.87 -41.26 -3.76
N SER A 1217 -37.18 -42.51 -3.41
CA SER A 1217 -38.50 -42.88 -2.85
C SER A 1217 -38.70 -42.55 -1.37
N THR A 1218 -37.65 -42.08 -0.68
CA THR A 1218 -37.69 -41.68 0.74
C THR A 1218 -37.20 -40.24 0.91
N PHE A 1219 -37.52 -39.34 -0.02
CA PHE A 1219 -37.50 -37.91 0.29
C PHE A 1219 -38.76 -37.54 1.08
N THR A 1220 -38.80 -37.98 2.35
CA THR A 1220 -39.76 -37.45 3.31
C THR A 1220 -39.13 -36.18 3.86
N ALA A 1221 -39.82 -35.04 3.74
CA ALA A 1221 -39.44 -33.78 4.35
C ALA A 1221 -39.33 -33.95 5.88
N GLY A 1222 -38.18 -34.42 6.34
CA GLY A 1222 -37.89 -34.77 7.74
C GLY A 1222 -36.71 -34.01 8.34
N ALA A 1223 -36.07 -33.13 7.57
CA ALA A 1223 -34.94 -32.32 8.04
C ALA A 1223 -35.03 -30.84 7.61
N PHE A 1224 -36.24 -30.33 7.32
CA PHE A 1224 -36.47 -28.89 7.33
C PHE A 1224 -36.82 -28.46 8.76
N GLN A 1225 -35.82 -28.14 9.58
CA GLN A 1225 -36.07 -27.19 10.67
C GLN A 1225 -36.06 -25.78 10.05
N GLY A 1226 -37.16 -25.38 9.39
CA GLY A 1226 -37.28 -24.00 8.92
C GLY A 1226 -38.09 -23.74 7.66
N LEU A 1227 -39.23 -24.39 7.42
CA LEU A 1227 -40.23 -23.87 6.47
C LEU A 1227 -41.59 -23.77 7.16
N SER A 1228 -41.95 -22.56 7.61
CA SER A 1228 -43.25 -22.29 8.24
C SER A 1228 -43.88 -21.03 7.64
N TYR A 1229 -45.13 -21.12 7.19
CA TYR A 1229 -45.99 -19.94 7.01
C TYR A 1229 -47.11 -19.94 8.07
N ARG A 1230 -47.56 -18.75 8.48
CA ARG A 1230 -48.79 -18.51 9.26
C ARG A 1230 -49.77 -17.76 8.38
N ASP A 1231 -51.03 -18.16 8.41
CA ASP A 1231 -52.12 -17.36 7.83
C ASP A 1231 -52.52 -16.20 8.76
N ALA A 1232 -53.41 -15.32 8.28
CA ALA A 1232 -53.85 -14.09 8.95
C ALA A 1232 -54.54 -14.31 10.32
N GLU A 1233 -54.84 -15.55 10.69
CA GLU A 1233 -55.38 -15.93 12.00
C GLU A 1233 -54.41 -16.81 12.83
N GLY A 1234 -53.14 -16.89 12.43
CA GLY A 1234 -52.06 -17.44 13.25
C GLY A 1234 -51.99 -18.97 13.30
N ARG A 1235 -52.60 -19.70 12.35
CA ARG A 1235 -52.51 -21.17 12.31
C ARG A 1235 -51.43 -21.64 11.31
N ARG A 1236 -50.68 -22.68 11.71
CA ARG A 1236 -49.68 -23.34 10.88
C ARG A 1236 -50.32 -24.51 10.13
N GLY A 1237 -50.28 -24.52 8.80
CA GLY A 1237 -50.78 -25.62 7.97
C GLY A 1237 -49.96 -25.78 6.70
N PHE A 1238 -49.79 -27.02 6.22
CA PHE A 1238 -49.28 -27.32 4.88
C PHE A 1238 -50.44 -27.24 3.88
N ASN A 1239 -50.34 -26.44 2.82
CA ASN A 1239 -51.38 -26.45 1.78
C ASN A 1239 -50.98 -27.19 0.51
N ARG A 1240 -51.74 -28.26 0.24
CA ARG A 1240 -51.98 -28.82 -1.09
C ARG A 1240 -52.81 -27.81 -1.90
N ARG A 1241 -52.31 -27.35 -3.05
CA ARG A 1241 -53.05 -27.24 -4.32
C ARG A 1241 -52.26 -26.44 -5.36
N SER A 1242 -51.58 -27.14 -6.26
CA SER A 1242 -51.85 -27.10 -7.71
C SER A 1242 -50.82 -28.00 -8.42
N ASP A 1243 -51.37 -28.95 -9.17
CA ASP A 1243 -50.69 -30.01 -9.92
C ASP A 1243 -49.78 -29.42 -11.03
N VAL A 1244 -48.66 -30.03 -11.45
CA VAL A 1244 -48.58 -31.26 -12.26
C VAL A 1244 -47.27 -32.02 -11.96
N LEU A 1245 -47.39 -33.27 -11.51
CA LEU A 1245 -46.31 -34.27 -11.60
C LEU A 1245 -46.84 -35.45 -12.45
N THR A 1246 -46.37 -35.55 -13.69
CA THR A 1246 -46.70 -36.67 -14.59
C THR A 1246 -45.88 -37.88 -14.18
N VAL A 1247 -46.54 -38.94 -13.72
CA VAL A 1247 -45.93 -40.25 -13.42
C VAL A 1247 -46.18 -41.19 -14.60
N VAL A 1248 -45.10 -41.74 -15.16
CA VAL A 1248 -45.13 -42.85 -16.12
C VAL A 1248 -44.76 -44.13 -15.37
N GLY A 1249 -45.66 -45.13 -15.34
CA GLY A 1249 -45.32 -46.52 -15.00
C GLY A 1249 -46.20 -47.18 -13.93
N ASP A 1250 -46.96 -48.17 -14.37
CA ASP A 1250 -48.02 -48.97 -13.74
C ASP A 1250 -47.82 -49.44 -12.28
N HIS A 1251 -48.79 -49.11 -11.41
CA HIS A 1251 -49.58 -50.11 -10.66
C HIS A 1251 -50.84 -49.47 -10.02
N LEU A 1252 -51.91 -50.26 -10.01
CA LEU A 1252 -53.32 -49.91 -9.79
C LEU A 1252 -53.65 -49.20 -8.46
N VAL A 1253 -54.48 -48.16 -8.63
CA VAL A 1253 -55.43 -47.51 -7.71
C VAL A 1253 -56.59 -48.49 -7.41
N ASP A 1254 -57.19 -48.63 -6.22
CA ASP A 1254 -58.28 -47.82 -5.58
C ASP A 1254 -58.85 -48.67 -4.39
N PRO A 1255 -59.69 -48.19 -3.40
CA PRO A 1255 -60.94 -47.45 -3.62
C PRO A 1255 -61.18 -46.29 -2.62
N GLY A 1256 -61.17 -45.06 -3.11
CA GLY A 1256 -61.59 -43.89 -2.32
C GLY A 1256 -61.65 -42.57 -3.05
N LEU A 1257 -61.72 -42.58 -4.38
CA LEU A 1257 -61.83 -41.39 -5.20
C LEU A 1257 -63.31 -40.96 -5.36
N LEU A 1258 -63.60 -39.69 -5.07
CA LEU A 1258 -64.70 -38.97 -5.69
C LEU A 1258 -64.20 -37.58 -6.09
N VAL A 1259 -63.89 -37.47 -7.38
CA VAL A 1259 -63.58 -36.23 -8.07
C VAL A 1259 -64.85 -35.39 -8.22
N ARG A 1260 -64.74 -34.07 -8.09
CA ARG A 1260 -65.59 -33.16 -8.86
C ARG A 1260 -64.74 -32.07 -9.49
N VAL A 1261 -64.67 -32.15 -10.81
CA VAL A 1261 -64.19 -31.11 -11.72
C VAL A 1261 -65.27 -30.03 -11.82
N VAL A 1262 -64.86 -28.77 -11.72
CA VAL A 1262 -65.40 -27.65 -12.51
C VAL A 1262 -64.21 -26.93 -13.10
#